data_AF-A0A521ZIZ3-F1
#
_entry.id   AF-A0A521ZIZ3-F1
#
_cell.length_a   1.000
_cell.length_b   1.000
_cell.length_c   1.000
_cell.angle_alpha   90.00
_cell.angle_beta   90.00
_cell.angle_gamma   90.00
#
_symmetry.space_group_name_H-M   'P 1'
#
loop_
_entity.id
_entity.type
_entity.pdbx_description
1 polymer ?
#
loop_
_entity_poly.entity_id
_entity_poly.type
_entity_poly.pdbx_seq_one_letter_code
_entity_poly.pdbx_strand_id
1 'polypeptide(L)'
;MSDYPDHASRSDAGPPAPANSIDFQDAGFGDTVSAELANGAFRWPTPPFATYPVASAQQDSEPCQIVGLNGRVMQGRLNFFVPTERVAHIQVPPARTTMPLRFNQFRTILLTRAIEPTAVSQEVAAHDGGVLTERPVTDYRVHLVAGGTLEGDTIGHVESEHGLFLFPPVDEKGAVNRLFVPSDIIAGVEIGPLIGQALIDAQAVTPDDVNQAMEVQHNLRNQKLGDILLTQKVVSPEQLIEAIQRQSHMPMVRIGEALIALGLISDEQLQIALKQQQHDRTVPLGELLVRLGMVSRQDLLGALARKMGYPLVDLDKFPADPEALNKVPFNVAARLLVAPLLLHDATLIVAVEDPSKRTVLSELEFVTQCKIVPVLANQSQLEWAIRDAYARLGADVTSVMFTTFAEPAELELETVDSGKLVEDLEKEGLDNKAFQEEDRPIEQSDNSLVRLINTMIVEAYTQGVSDIHIESYPGRDKIKIRFRKDGGLVPYLELPHNYRSAMIARIKIMCDLDISERRKPQDGKINFARFVPQYRLELRVATIPTNNGLEDVVMRILSSARPLPLDKIGLSDNNLTRLKGALERPYGLILCVGPTGSGKTTSLHSALSFINVPERKIWTAEDPVEITQPGLRQVQINPKIDWTFAKALRAFLRADPDV
;
A
#
# COMPACT_ATOMS: atom_id res chain seq x y z
N MET A 1 -34.08 1.64 53.93
CA MET A 1 -33.46 1.81 55.25
C MET A 1 -32.09 2.48 55.09
N SER A 2 -32.01 3.81 55.02
CA SER A 2 -33.10 4.79 54.88
C SER A 2 -32.53 6.03 54.19
N ASP A 3 -32.99 6.40 52.99
CA ASP A 3 -34.22 7.16 52.66
C ASP A 3 -33.92 8.68 52.57
N TYR A 4 -33.99 9.19 51.33
CA TYR A 4 -34.38 10.58 50.97
C TYR A 4 -35.92 10.73 51.20
N PRO A 5 -36.62 11.88 50.98
CA PRO A 5 -36.25 13.18 50.38
C PRO A 5 -36.71 14.37 51.29
N ASP A 6 -37.09 15.62 50.92
CA ASP A 6 -37.15 16.43 49.67
C ASP A 6 -37.36 17.95 49.97
N HIS A 7 -37.43 18.77 48.91
CA HIS A 7 -38.28 19.97 48.70
C HIS A 7 -38.00 21.30 49.46
N ALA A 8 -38.45 22.49 48.99
CA ALA A 8 -38.71 23.00 47.62
C ALA A 8 -39.15 24.50 47.62
N SER A 9 -38.67 25.31 46.66
CA SER A 9 -39.30 26.57 46.14
C SER A 9 -38.42 27.12 44.99
N ARG A 10 -38.82 27.46 43.75
CA ARG A 10 -40.04 27.93 43.03
C ARG A 10 -40.42 29.43 43.14
N SER A 11 -39.93 30.24 42.19
CA SER A 11 -40.69 31.28 41.43
C SER A 11 -39.76 32.10 40.49
N ASP A 12 -40.28 32.90 39.57
CA ASP A 12 -40.64 32.57 38.17
C ASP A 12 -40.54 33.88 37.31
N ALA A 13 -40.65 33.79 35.98
CA ALA A 13 -40.37 34.78 34.93
C ALA A 13 -40.78 36.28 35.09
N GLY A 14 -40.02 37.19 34.46
CA GLY A 14 -40.43 38.60 34.18
C GLY A 14 -39.33 39.48 33.51
N PRO A 15 -39.61 40.29 32.47
CA PRO A 15 -38.58 40.72 31.49
C PRO A 15 -38.10 42.20 31.56
N PRO A 16 -36.94 42.54 30.92
CA PRO A 16 -36.43 43.92 30.83
C PRO A 16 -36.54 44.57 29.43
N ALA A 17 -36.87 45.87 29.38
CA ALA A 17 -36.75 46.77 28.21
C ALA A 17 -37.05 48.24 28.63
N PRO A 18 -36.58 49.29 27.92
CA PRO A 18 -35.36 49.40 27.10
C PRO A 18 -34.61 50.77 27.28
N ALA A 19 -33.60 50.97 26.41
CA ALA A 19 -33.14 52.26 25.83
C ALA A 19 -32.03 53.12 26.49
N ASN A 20 -30.97 53.30 25.68
CA ASN A 20 -30.25 54.54 25.35
C ASN A 20 -29.38 55.27 26.40
N SER A 21 -28.06 55.07 26.25
CA SER A 21 -27.10 56.18 26.18
C SER A 21 -25.94 55.80 25.23
N ILE A 22 -25.76 56.54 24.13
CA ILE A 22 -24.58 56.50 23.26
C ILE A 22 -24.08 57.93 23.14
N ASP A 23 -22.78 58.16 23.36
CA ASP A 23 -22.12 59.38 22.92
C ASP A 23 -20.63 59.13 22.62
N PHE A 24 -20.00 60.06 21.90
CA PHE A 24 -18.71 59.90 21.22
C PHE A 24 -17.50 60.32 22.07
N GLN A 25 -16.39 59.55 22.02
CA GLN A 25 -15.07 60.03 21.56
C GLN A 25 -13.97 58.94 21.58
N ASP A 26 -13.12 59.00 20.54
CA ASP A 26 -11.72 58.52 20.37
C ASP A 26 -11.54 57.89 18.97
N ALA A 27 -10.67 58.36 18.06
CA ALA A 27 -9.34 58.99 18.14
C ALA A 27 -8.16 58.01 18.34
N GLY A 28 -8.10 56.95 17.51
CA GLY A 28 -7.03 55.94 17.52
C GLY A 28 -6.52 55.50 16.14
N PHE A 29 -6.07 56.44 15.30
CA PHE A 29 -5.40 56.11 14.03
C PHE A 29 -3.90 55.87 14.26
N GLY A 30 -3.53 54.63 14.55
CA GLY A 30 -2.13 54.19 14.65
C GLY A 30 -1.96 52.96 15.54
N ASP A 31 -1.59 51.83 14.92
CA ASP A 31 -0.65 50.82 15.45
C ASP A 31 -0.61 49.55 14.55
N THR A 32 -1.72 49.19 13.90
CA THR A 32 -1.82 47.96 13.10
C THR A 32 -1.06 47.97 11.77
N VAL A 33 -0.60 49.13 11.29
CA VAL A 33 0.20 49.27 10.06
C VAL A 33 1.70 49.05 10.32
N SER A 34 2.14 49.15 11.58
CA SER A 34 3.55 49.32 11.94
C SER A 34 4.40 48.04 11.90
N ALA A 35 3.77 46.86 11.99
CA ALA A 35 4.47 45.61 12.31
C ALA A 35 5.13 44.91 11.10
N GLU A 36 4.41 44.73 9.98
CA GLU A 36 4.95 44.00 8.81
C GLU A 36 5.86 44.89 7.94
N LEU A 37 5.58 46.20 7.87
CA LEU A 37 6.40 47.19 7.16
C LEU A 37 7.85 47.29 7.68
N ALA A 38 8.13 46.80 8.89
CA ALA A 38 9.45 46.84 9.50
C ALA A 38 10.45 45.80 8.95
N ASN A 39 10.01 44.76 8.22
CA ASN A 39 10.88 43.63 7.86
C ASN A 39 10.61 42.99 6.47
N GLY A 40 9.62 43.46 5.70
CA GLY A 40 9.09 42.74 4.53
C GLY A 40 8.83 43.55 3.25
N ALA A 41 9.61 44.60 2.95
CA ALA A 41 9.40 45.41 1.75
C ALA A 41 9.48 44.58 0.44
N PHE A 42 8.41 44.61 -0.35
CA PHE A 42 8.26 43.80 -1.57
C PHE A 42 9.38 44.02 -2.58
N ARG A 43 9.81 42.93 -3.23
CA ARG A 43 10.82 42.94 -4.29
C ARG A 43 10.12 42.83 -5.64
N TRP A 44 10.00 43.94 -6.35
CA TRP A 44 9.37 43.92 -7.68
C TRP A 44 10.25 43.12 -8.65
N PRO A 45 9.71 42.10 -9.36
CA PRO A 45 10.50 41.26 -10.26
C PRO A 45 11.27 42.03 -11.33
N THR A 46 12.40 41.48 -11.73
CA THR A 46 13.21 41.91 -12.88
C THR A 46 13.21 40.82 -13.96
N PRO A 47 13.58 41.13 -15.22
CA PRO A 47 13.50 40.15 -16.31
C PRO A 47 14.35 38.89 -16.03
N PRO A 48 13.93 37.71 -16.52
CA PRO A 48 14.56 36.42 -16.22
C PRO A 48 15.88 36.17 -16.98
N PHE A 49 16.69 37.21 -17.22
CA PHE A 49 18.02 37.10 -17.85
C PHE A 49 19.11 37.62 -16.90
N ALA A 50 20.25 36.92 -16.88
CA ALA A 50 21.39 37.25 -16.03
C ALA A 50 22.03 38.63 -16.30
N THR A 51 21.67 39.30 -17.40
CA THR A 51 22.12 40.68 -17.67
C THR A 51 21.27 41.77 -17.01
N TYR A 52 20.18 41.46 -16.30
CA TYR A 52 19.43 42.46 -15.52
C TYR A 52 19.81 42.44 -14.03
N PRO A 53 19.69 43.58 -13.31
CA PRO A 53 19.91 43.62 -11.86
C PRO A 53 18.92 42.72 -11.11
N VAL A 54 19.39 42.12 -10.01
CA VAL A 54 18.56 41.29 -9.12
C VAL A 54 17.49 42.14 -8.43
N ALA A 55 16.25 41.64 -8.35
CA ALA A 55 15.12 42.31 -7.72
C ALA A 55 15.43 42.79 -6.29
N SER A 56 15.56 44.11 -6.13
CA SER A 56 15.77 44.78 -4.85
C SER A 56 14.44 45.07 -4.15
N ALA A 57 14.48 45.29 -2.84
CA ALA A 57 13.29 45.69 -2.08
C ALA A 57 12.90 47.13 -2.44
N GLN A 58 11.60 47.40 -2.59
CA GLN A 58 11.10 48.74 -2.89
C GLN A 58 11.29 49.67 -1.68
N GLN A 59 12.38 50.45 -1.69
CA GLN A 59 12.70 51.44 -0.66
C GLN A 59 12.12 52.83 -0.97
N ASP A 60 11.97 53.16 -2.25
CA ASP A 60 11.53 54.47 -2.74
C ASP A 60 10.15 54.42 -3.40
N SER A 61 9.48 55.57 -3.39
CA SER A 61 8.28 55.83 -4.19
C SER A 61 8.62 55.79 -5.69
N GLU A 62 8.05 54.86 -6.45
CA GLU A 62 8.31 54.69 -7.89
C GLU A 62 7.27 55.43 -8.76
N PRO A 63 7.65 56.08 -9.86
CA PRO A 63 6.68 56.68 -10.78
C PRO A 63 5.90 55.59 -11.53
N CYS A 64 4.58 55.71 -11.60
CA CYS A 64 3.73 54.69 -12.20
C CYS A 64 2.54 55.24 -12.99
N GLN A 65 2.18 54.50 -14.03
CA GLN A 65 0.95 54.67 -14.81
C GLN A 65 -0.02 53.55 -14.43
N ILE A 66 -1.20 53.91 -13.93
CA ILE A 66 -2.29 52.99 -13.60
C ILE A 66 -3.35 53.05 -14.71
N VAL A 67 -3.87 51.90 -15.14
CA VAL A 67 -5.05 51.83 -16.01
C VAL A 67 -6.23 51.32 -15.18
N GLY A 68 -7.29 52.11 -15.00
CA GLY A 68 -8.48 51.70 -14.25
C GLY A 68 -9.33 50.64 -14.98
N LEU A 69 -10.26 49.97 -14.28
CA LEU A 69 -11.19 49.00 -14.91
C LEU A 69 -11.95 49.56 -16.13
N ASN A 70 -12.26 50.85 -16.09
CA ASN A 70 -12.92 51.61 -17.17
C ASN A 70 -11.98 52.06 -18.31
N GLY A 71 -10.73 51.57 -18.35
CA GLY A 71 -9.72 51.91 -19.35
C GLY A 71 -9.10 53.31 -19.20
N ARG A 72 -9.48 54.10 -18.19
CA ARG A 72 -8.86 55.42 -17.98
C ARG A 72 -7.45 55.28 -17.44
N VAL A 73 -6.51 55.96 -18.10
CA VAL A 73 -5.11 56.06 -17.68
C VAL A 73 -4.97 57.16 -16.62
N MET A 74 -4.24 56.87 -15.54
CA MET A 74 -3.93 57.77 -14.44
C MET A 74 -2.43 57.74 -14.16
N GLN A 75 -1.78 58.90 -14.10
CA GLN A 75 -0.37 59.01 -13.71
C GLN A 75 -0.26 59.24 -12.20
N GLY A 76 0.72 58.61 -11.56
CA GLY A 76 0.92 58.71 -10.12
C GLY A 76 2.27 58.17 -9.67
N ARG A 77 2.35 57.80 -8.40
CA ARG A 77 3.48 57.11 -7.81
C ARG A 77 3.01 55.92 -6.97
N LEU A 78 3.76 54.83 -6.99
CA LEU A 78 3.59 53.67 -6.13
C LEU A 78 4.50 53.83 -4.93
N ASN A 79 3.91 53.98 -3.73
CA ASN A 79 4.66 54.16 -2.49
C ASN A 79 4.96 52.80 -1.83
N PHE A 80 3.96 51.92 -1.75
CA PHE A 80 4.13 50.52 -1.30
C PHE A 80 3.29 49.58 -2.16
N PHE A 81 3.73 48.34 -2.30
CA PHE A 81 2.99 47.27 -2.97
C PHE A 81 2.94 46.08 -2.01
N VAL A 82 1.74 45.64 -1.66
CA VAL A 82 1.49 44.61 -0.64
C VAL A 82 0.64 43.50 -1.28
N PRO A 83 1.27 42.51 -1.94
CA PRO A 83 0.56 41.48 -2.70
C PRO A 83 -0.31 40.58 -1.81
N THR A 84 0.15 40.33 -0.58
CA THR A 84 -0.55 39.57 0.47
C THR A 84 -1.90 40.19 0.83
N GLU A 85 -1.97 41.52 0.96
CA GLU A 85 -3.23 42.25 1.16
C GLU A 85 -4.00 42.52 -0.15
N ARG A 86 -3.38 42.26 -1.32
CA ARG A 86 -3.86 42.68 -2.65
C ARG A 86 -4.07 44.21 -2.76
N VAL A 87 -3.15 44.99 -2.20
CA VAL A 87 -3.19 46.47 -2.20
C VAL A 87 -1.93 47.09 -2.79
N ALA A 88 -2.12 48.06 -3.69
CA ALA A 88 -1.10 49.00 -4.13
C ALA A 88 -1.35 50.37 -3.48
N HIS A 89 -0.44 50.84 -2.63
CA HIS A 89 -0.53 52.16 -2.01
C HIS A 89 0.02 53.21 -2.97
N ILE A 90 -0.87 53.97 -3.60
CA ILE A 90 -0.53 54.92 -4.68
C ILE A 90 -0.82 56.36 -4.29
N GLN A 91 -0.13 57.30 -4.94
CA GLN A 91 -0.34 58.73 -4.81
C GLN A 91 -0.60 59.33 -6.20
N VAL A 92 -1.76 59.96 -6.39
CA VAL A 92 -2.20 60.50 -7.69
C VAL A 92 -2.37 62.03 -7.59
N PRO A 93 -1.64 62.83 -8.39
CA PRO A 93 -1.80 64.29 -8.40
C PRO A 93 -3.24 64.73 -8.72
N PRO A 94 -3.76 65.81 -8.10
CA PRO A 94 -3.08 66.73 -7.19
C PRO A 94 -3.03 66.28 -5.73
N ALA A 95 -3.54 65.09 -5.38
CA ALA A 95 -3.59 64.64 -3.99
C ALA A 95 -2.18 64.37 -3.43
N ARG A 96 -1.94 64.87 -2.21
CA ARG A 96 -0.71 64.60 -1.44
C ARG A 96 -0.80 63.39 -0.53
N THR A 97 -2.00 62.86 -0.32
CA THR A 97 -2.27 61.67 0.47
C THR A 97 -2.04 60.41 -0.36
N THR A 98 -1.29 59.44 0.18
CA THR A 98 -1.28 58.07 -0.33
C THR A 98 -2.66 57.44 -0.10
N MET A 99 -3.19 56.73 -1.10
CA MET A 99 -4.45 55.98 -1.01
C MET A 99 -4.24 54.50 -1.35
N PRO A 100 -4.89 53.57 -0.66
CA PRO A 100 -4.88 52.15 -1.03
C PRO A 100 -5.75 51.92 -2.27
N LEU A 101 -5.16 51.35 -3.31
CA LEU A 101 -5.86 50.87 -4.50
C LEU A 101 -5.82 49.33 -4.48
N ARG A 102 -7.00 48.69 -4.42
CA ARG A 102 -7.11 47.23 -4.41
C ARG A 102 -6.92 46.67 -5.81
N PHE A 103 -6.39 45.45 -5.89
CA PHE A 103 -6.08 44.78 -7.16
C PHE A 103 -7.30 44.63 -8.08
N ASN A 104 -8.48 44.40 -7.51
CA ASN A 104 -9.76 44.37 -8.23
C ASN A 104 -10.32 45.76 -8.64
N GLN A 105 -9.52 46.84 -8.60
CA GLN A 105 -9.92 48.21 -8.98
C GLN A 105 -9.17 48.76 -10.21
N PHE A 106 -8.19 48.02 -10.75
CA PHE A 106 -7.41 48.43 -11.92
C PHE A 106 -7.16 47.27 -12.89
N ARG A 107 -6.81 47.62 -14.13
CA ARG A 107 -6.33 46.69 -15.17
C ARG A 107 -4.83 46.46 -15.06
N THR A 108 -4.05 47.52 -14.96
CA THR A 108 -2.58 47.42 -14.89
C THR A 108 -1.94 48.50 -14.03
N ILE A 109 -0.74 48.21 -13.52
CA ILE A 109 0.24 49.19 -13.04
C ILE A 109 1.52 49.02 -13.84
N LEU A 110 1.94 50.06 -14.55
CA LEU A 110 3.22 50.14 -15.26
C LEU A 110 4.15 51.06 -14.47
N LEU A 111 5.28 50.55 -13.98
CA LEU A 111 6.36 51.36 -13.44
C LEU A 111 7.12 51.99 -14.60
N THR A 112 7.13 53.32 -14.67
CA THR A 112 7.68 54.10 -15.78
C THR A 112 9.15 54.48 -15.59
N ARG A 113 9.74 54.09 -14.44
CA ARG A 113 11.19 54.00 -14.29
C ARG A 113 11.64 52.66 -14.89
N ALA A 114 12.16 52.73 -16.11
CA ALA A 114 12.78 51.62 -16.79
C ALA A 114 13.99 51.06 -16.02
N ILE A 115 14.31 49.79 -16.24
CA ILE A 115 15.53 49.13 -15.79
C ILE A 115 16.40 48.84 -17.02
N GLU A 116 17.66 49.25 -16.93
CA GLU A 116 18.70 48.94 -17.93
C GLU A 116 19.43 47.64 -17.56
N PRO A 117 19.99 46.92 -18.54
CA PRO A 117 20.84 45.77 -18.29
C PRO A 117 22.21 46.19 -17.74
N THR A 118 22.74 45.41 -16.80
CA THR A 118 24.09 45.53 -16.27
C THR A 118 25.13 45.29 -17.37
N ALA A 119 26.13 46.17 -17.46
CA ALA A 119 27.23 46.01 -18.42
C ALA A 119 28.06 44.75 -18.11
N VAL A 120 28.17 43.86 -19.09
CA VAL A 120 28.98 42.63 -18.99
C VAL A 120 30.47 42.98 -19.11
N SER A 121 31.30 42.45 -18.22
CA SER A 121 32.76 42.62 -18.25
C SER A 121 33.36 42.13 -19.57
N GLN A 122 34.30 42.89 -20.15
CA GLN A 122 34.89 42.58 -21.47
C GLN A 122 35.55 41.19 -21.54
N GLU A 123 36.02 40.64 -20.41
CA GLU A 123 36.61 39.30 -20.31
C GLU A 123 35.58 38.17 -20.53
N VAL A 124 34.31 38.38 -20.15
CA VAL A 124 33.23 37.37 -20.31
C VAL A 124 32.67 37.38 -21.73
N ALA A 125 32.66 38.55 -22.39
CA ALA A 125 32.18 38.70 -23.77
C ALA A 125 33.03 37.91 -24.79
N ALA A 126 34.28 37.55 -24.45
CA ALA A 126 35.23 36.90 -25.35
C ALA A 126 35.01 35.39 -25.57
N HIS A 127 34.19 34.72 -24.73
CA HIS A 127 34.01 33.26 -24.79
C HIS A 127 32.57 32.81 -25.07
N ASP A 128 31.55 33.43 -24.44
CA ASP A 128 30.12 33.06 -24.63
C ASP A 128 29.20 34.28 -24.90
N GLY A 129 29.78 35.41 -25.32
CA GLY A 129 29.13 36.73 -25.30
C GLY A 129 27.81 36.87 -26.08
N GLY A 130 27.55 36.04 -27.09
CA GLY A 130 26.32 36.10 -27.88
C GLY A 130 25.07 35.67 -27.08
N VAL A 131 25.13 34.49 -26.46
CA VAL A 131 23.96 33.87 -25.79
C VAL A 131 23.47 34.71 -24.60
N LEU A 132 24.36 35.46 -23.95
CA LEU A 132 24.03 36.36 -22.85
C LEU A 132 23.47 37.72 -23.29
N THR A 133 23.53 38.05 -24.58
CA THR A 133 23.02 39.31 -25.15
C THR A 133 21.72 39.15 -25.94
N GLU A 134 21.36 37.94 -26.38
CA GLU A 134 20.07 37.66 -27.00
C GLU A 134 18.90 37.83 -25.99
N ARG A 135 17.88 38.58 -26.42
CA ARG A 135 16.68 38.92 -25.64
C ARG A 135 15.46 38.85 -26.56
N PRO A 136 14.91 37.64 -26.83
CA PRO A 136 13.83 37.48 -27.78
C PRO A 136 12.57 38.25 -27.33
N VAL A 137 12.23 39.29 -28.09
CA VAL A 137 10.96 40.00 -27.91
C VAL A 137 9.83 39.06 -28.33
N THR A 138 8.89 38.87 -27.43
CA THR A 138 7.80 37.91 -27.54
C THR A 138 6.47 38.65 -27.36
N ASP A 139 5.49 38.37 -28.23
CA ASP A 139 4.15 38.93 -28.12
C ASP A 139 3.38 38.30 -26.95
N TYR A 140 2.49 39.07 -26.32
CA TYR A 140 1.58 38.57 -25.30
C TYR A 140 0.14 39.03 -25.56
N ARG A 141 -0.82 38.18 -25.16
CA ARG A 141 -2.24 38.49 -25.08
C ARG A 141 -2.80 38.00 -23.74
N VAL A 142 -3.26 38.95 -22.93
CA VAL A 142 -3.96 38.67 -21.67
C VAL A 142 -5.45 38.91 -21.88
N HIS A 143 -6.24 37.86 -21.74
CA HIS A 143 -7.71 37.92 -21.80
C HIS A 143 -8.26 38.38 -20.45
N LEU A 144 -9.18 39.35 -20.45
CA LEU A 144 -9.75 39.92 -19.22
C LEU A 144 -11.11 39.31 -18.87
N VAL A 145 -11.35 39.05 -17.59
CA VAL A 145 -12.62 38.53 -17.04
C VAL A 145 -13.82 39.42 -17.38
N ALA A 146 -13.61 40.74 -17.46
CA ALA A 146 -14.62 41.72 -17.86
C ALA A 146 -14.80 41.88 -19.39
N GLY A 147 -14.13 41.06 -20.19
CA GLY A 147 -14.09 41.13 -21.65
C GLY A 147 -13.01 42.06 -22.21
N GLY A 148 -12.52 41.69 -23.40
CA GLY A 148 -11.42 42.36 -24.11
C GLY A 148 -10.04 41.82 -23.72
N THR A 149 -9.03 42.18 -24.52
CA THR A 149 -7.63 41.76 -24.35
C THR A 149 -6.73 42.93 -23.95
N LEU A 150 -5.60 42.61 -23.32
CA LEU A 150 -4.41 43.45 -23.26
C LEU A 150 -3.35 42.79 -24.12
N GLU A 151 -2.79 43.51 -25.08
CA GLU A 151 -1.83 42.99 -26.06
C GLU A 151 -0.60 43.89 -26.14
N GLY A 152 0.56 43.32 -26.43
CA GLY A 152 1.82 44.04 -26.59
C GLY A 152 3.03 43.10 -26.56
N ASP A 153 4.21 43.71 -26.49
CA ASP A 153 5.50 43.00 -26.50
C ASP A 153 6.12 42.88 -25.10
N THR A 154 6.84 41.79 -24.85
CA THR A 154 7.63 41.58 -23.64
C THR A 154 8.91 40.79 -23.93
N ILE A 155 9.99 41.02 -23.20
CA ILE A 155 11.18 40.14 -23.28
C ILE A 155 11.08 38.90 -22.38
N GLY A 156 10.07 38.83 -21.53
CA GLY A 156 9.85 37.71 -20.60
C GLY A 156 8.69 37.99 -19.65
N HIS A 157 8.47 37.10 -18.67
CA HIS A 157 7.42 37.27 -17.68
C HIS A 157 7.78 36.59 -16.34
N VAL A 158 7.04 36.92 -15.29
CA VAL A 158 7.01 36.19 -14.02
C VAL A 158 5.56 36.07 -13.57
N GLU A 159 5.06 34.84 -13.42
CA GLU A 159 3.73 34.59 -12.86
C GLU A 159 3.77 34.52 -11.33
N SER A 160 2.68 34.91 -10.67
CA SER A 160 2.51 34.79 -9.22
C SER A 160 1.02 34.62 -8.87
N GLU A 161 0.72 34.10 -7.69
CA GLU A 161 -0.67 33.95 -7.21
C GLU A 161 -1.46 35.29 -7.18
N HIS A 162 -0.73 36.42 -7.08
CA HIS A 162 -1.31 37.76 -7.04
C HIS A 162 -1.48 38.39 -8.44
N GLY A 163 -0.85 37.84 -9.49
CA GLY A 163 -0.91 38.36 -10.85
C GLY A 163 0.34 38.13 -11.69
N LEU A 164 0.29 38.60 -12.94
CA LEU A 164 1.32 38.47 -13.96
C LEU A 164 2.20 39.72 -13.99
N PHE A 165 3.53 39.52 -13.99
CA PHE A 165 4.53 40.55 -14.25
C PHE A 165 5.11 40.40 -15.65
N LEU A 166 5.17 41.50 -16.40
CA LEU A 166 5.67 41.59 -17.77
C LEU A 166 6.76 42.67 -17.86
N PHE A 167 7.62 42.55 -18.87
CA PHE A 167 8.78 43.42 -19.10
C PHE A 167 8.77 44.01 -20.52
N PRO A 168 7.90 44.99 -20.81
CA PRO A 168 7.84 45.61 -22.12
C PRO A 168 9.13 46.36 -22.45
N PRO A 169 9.72 46.16 -23.66
CA PRO A 169 10.90 46.89 -24.10
C PRO A 169 10.61 48.39 -24.25
N VAL A 170 11.63 49.21 -23.99
CA VAL A 170 11.61 50.67 -24.09
C VAL A 170 12.57 51.16 -25.18
N ASP A 171 13.71 50.49 -25.35
CA ASP A 171 14.65 50.74 -26.45
C ASP A 171 15.38 49.47 -26.92
N GLU A 172 16.07 49.59 -28.06
CA GLU A 172 16.87 48.52 -28.68
C GLU A 172 18.10 48.09 -27.86
N LYS A 173 18.47 48.85 -26.80
CA LYS A 173 19.57 48.50 -25.91
C LYS A 173 19.12 47.53 -24.81
N GLY A 174 17.81 47.34 -24.67
CA GLY A 174 17.17 46.48 -23.68
C GLY A 174 16.79 47.19 -22.39
N ALA A 175 16.61 48.52 -22.39
CA ALA A 175 15.86 49.15 -21.31
C ALA A 175 14.42 48.60 -21.31
N VAL A 176 13.90 48.22 -20.15
CA VAL A 176 12.52 47.67 -20.01
C VAL A 176 11.73 48.40 -18.94
N ASN A 177 10.44 48.60 -19.16
CA ASN A 177 9.52 48.96 -18.10
C ASN A 177 9.06 47.69 -17.36
N ARG A 178 8.43 47.88 -16.19
CA ARG A 178 7.88 46.78 -15.39
C ARG A 178 6.36 46.93 -15.31
N LEU A 179 5.64 45.98 -15.89
CA LEU A 179 4.18 45.96 -15.96
C LEU A 179 3.63 44.89 -15.03
N PHE A 180 2.57 45.20 -14.29
CA PHE A 180 1.83 44.24 -13.47
C PHE A 180 0.34 44.22 -13.86
N VAL A 181 -0.20 43.00 -13.95
CA VAL A 181 -1.61 42.70 -14.24
C VAL A 181 -2.16 41.82 -13.11
N PRO A 182 -3.16 42.24 -12.32
CA PRO A 182 -3.69 41.46 -11.20
C PRO A 182 -4.29 40.11 -11.59
N SER A 183 -4.17 39.08 -10.74
CA SER A 183 -4.85 37.80 -10.97
C SER A 183 -6.38 37.93 -10.88
N ASP A 184 -6.91 38.89 -10.10
CA ASP A 184 -8.35 39.18 -9.96
C ASP A 184 -9.09 39.53 -11.28
N ILE A 185 -8.37 39.82 -12.37
CA ILE A 185 -8.95 40.25 -13.65
C ILE A 185 -8.56 39.38 -14.86
N ILE A 186 -7.66 38.40 -14.68
CA ILE A 186 -7.12 37.57 -15.77
C ILE A 186 -8.04 36.37 -15.99
N ALA A 187 -8.53 36.21 -17.22
CA ALA A 187 -9.27 35.03 -17.67
C ALA A 187 -8.36 34.01 -18.39
N GLY A 188 -7.25 34.46 -18.97
CA GLY A 188 -6.27 33.63 -19.65
C GLY A 188 -5.08 34.44 -20.15
N VAL A 189 -3.96 33.76 -20.43
CA VAL A 189 -2.70 34.35 -20.86
C VAL A 189 -2.12 33.52 -22.01
N GLU A 190 -1.76 34.21 -23.10
CA GLU A 190 -0.98 33.71 -24.23
C GLU A 190 0.34 34.51 -24.27
N ILE A 191 1.47 33.84 -24.41
CA ILE A 191 2.80 34.47 -24.58
C ILE A 191 3.55 33.67 -25.64
N GLY A 192 3.85 34.31 -26.78
CA GLY A 192 4.55 33.73 -27.91
C GLY A 192 3.75 32.72 -28.74
N PRO A 193 4.37 32.12 -29.76
CA PRO A 193 3.73 31.12 -30.61
C PRO A 193 3.35 29.88 -29.80
N LEU A 194 2.14 29.36 -30.05
CA LEU A 194 1.64 28.14 -29.43
C LEU A 194 2.60 26.97 -29.75
N ILE A 195 3.27 26.44 -28.73
CA ILE A 195 4.28 25.38 -28.86
C ILE A 195 3.73 24.16 -29.63
N GLY A 196 2.46 23.81 -29.42
CA GLY A 196 1.79 22.75 -30.19
C GLY A 196 1.76 23.03 -31.70
N GLN A 197 1.44 24.27 -32.11
CA GLN A 197 1.46 24.66 -33.52
C GLN A 197 2.89 24.64 -34.09
N ALA A 198 3.87 25.16 -33.35
CA ALA A 198 5.27 25.14 -33.77
C ALA A 198 5.82 23.70 -33.95
N LEU A 199 5.38 22.75 -33.13
CA LEU A 199 5.75 21.33 -33.26
C LEU A 199 5.01 20.63 -34.41
N ILE A 200 3.75 21.01 -34.71
CA ILE A 200 3.02 20.53 -35.89
C ILE A 200 3.67 21.05 -37.18
N ASP A 201 3.98 22.35 -37.23
CA ASP A 201 4.61 23.00 -38.39
C ASP A 201 6.03 22.46 -38.65
N ALA A 202 6.73 22.04 -37.59
CA ALA A 202 8.01 21.32 -37.66
C ALA A 202 7.89 19.81 -37.95
N GLN A 203 6.67 19.29 -38.17
CA GLN A 203 6.36 17.85 -38.36
C GLN A 203 6.83 16.93 -37.23
N ALA A 204 7.01 17.45 -36.02
CA ALA A 204 7.49 16.69 -34.86
C ALA A 204 6.35 15.94 -34.13
N VAL A 205 5.11 16.41 -34.25
CA VAL A 205 3.89 15.83 -33.65
C VAL A 205 2.69 16.03 -34.58
N THR A 206 1.61 15.26 -34.40
CA THR A 206 0.34 15.47 -35.10
C THR A 206 -0.61 16.38 -34.32
N PRO A 207 -1.67 16.93 -34.96
CA PRO A 207 -2.69 17.70 -34.25
C PRO A 207 -3.41 16.93 -33.14
N ASP A 208 -3.59 15.61 -33.28
CA ASP A 208 -4.22 14.77 -32.25
C ASP A 208 -3.31 14.58 -31.03
N ASP A 209 -1.99 14.42 -31.23
CA ASP A 209 -1.01 14.38 -30.13
C ASP A 209 -1.04 15.68 -29.31
N VAL A 210 -1.17 16.83 -30.00
CA VAL A 210 -1.29 18.15 -29.35
C VAL A 210 -2.62 18.29 -28.63
N ASN A 211 -3.73 17.84 -29.21
CA ASN A 211 -5.04 17.84 -28.54
C ASN A 211 -5.02 16.98 -27.27
N GLN A 212 -4.43 15.78 -27.33
CA GLN A 212 -4.29 14.88 -26.19
C GLN A 212 -3.37 15.48 -25.11
N ALA A 213 -2.25 16.10 -25.50
CA ALA A 213 -1.36 16.81 -24.58
C ALA A 213 -2.05 18.02 -23.92
N MET A 214 -2.90 18.74 -24.65
CA MET A 214 -3.72 19.85 -24.12
C MET A 214 -4.80 19.36 -23.16
N GLU A 215 -5.43 18.21 -23.41
CA GLU A 215 -6.40 17.60 -22.51
C GLU A 215 -5.74 17.13 -21.20
N VAL A 216 -4.54 16.53 -21.27
CA VAL A 216 -3.71 16.22 -20.10
C VAL A 216 -3.30 17.51 -19.37
N GLN A 217 -2.87 18.56 -20.08
CA GLN A 217 -2.50 19.84 -19.47
C GLN A 217 -3.69 20.53 -18.78
N HIS A 218 -4.90 20.47 -19.35
CA HIS A 218 -6.11 21.02 -18.75
C HIS A 218 -6.45 20.31 -17.43
N ASN A 219 -6.33 18.97 -17.40
CA ASN A 219 -6.51 18.19 -16.17
C ASN A 219 -5.45 18.54 -15.10
N LEU A 220 -4.19 18.81 -15.50
CA LEU A 220 -3.12 19.21 -14.58
C LEU A 220 -3.31 20.63 -14.03
N ARG A 221 -3.72 21.61 -14.85
CA ARG A 221 -3.93 23.01 -14.43
C ARG A 221 -5.03 23.18 -13.37
N ASN A 222 -5.97 22.24 -13.26
CA ASN A 222 -7.04 22.27 -12.26
C ASN A 222 -6.63 21.68 -10.88
N GLN A 223 -5.39 21.18 -10.73
CA GLN A 223 -4.86 20.69 -9.46
C GLN A 223 -4.00 21.76 -8.78
N LYS A 224 -4.15 21.98 -7.46
CA LYS A 224 -3.36 22.99 -6.74
C LYS A 224 -1.93 22.50 -6.55
N LEU A 225 -0.96 23.42 -6.45
CA LEU A 225 0.45 23.06 -6.26
C LEU A 225 0.70 22.18 -5.02
N GLY A 226 -0.05 22.39 -3.94
CA GLY A 226 -0.01 21.52 -2.75
C GLY A 226 -0.62 20.13 -2.97
N ASP A 227 -1.65 20.01 -3.80
CA ASP A 227 -2.20 18.70 -4.21
C ASP A 227 -1.22 17.98 -5.15
N ILE A 228 -0.56 18.70 -6.08
CA ILE A 228 0.49 18.18 -6.95
C ILE A 228 1.68 17.66 -6.12
N LEU A 229 2.14 18.41 -5.11
CA LEU A 229 3.30 18.02 -4.30
C LEU A 229 3.01 16.96 -3.21
N LEU A 230 1.74 16.73 -2.86
CA LEU A 230 1.31 15.64 -1.96
C LEU A 230 0.73 14.42 -2.71
N THR A 231 0.44 14.56 -4.01
CA THR A 231 -0.07 13.49 -4.89
C THR A 231 0.88 13.20 -6.06
N GLN A 232 2.10 13.74 -6.03
CA GLN A 232 3.22 13.16 -6.78
C GLN A 232 3.45 11.75 -6.22
N LYS A 233 2.86 10.76 -6.89
CA LYS A 233 3.14 9.35 -6.60
C LYS A 233 4.65 9.15 -6.70
N VAL A 234 5.24 8.59 -5.67
CA VAL A 234 6.66 8.21 -5.65
C VAL A 234 6.91 7.14 -6.70
N VAL A 235 7.90 7.37 -7.57
CA VAL A 235 8.27 6.46 -8.67
C VAL A 235 9.73 5.99 -8.62
N SER A 236 10.58 6.60 -7.78
CA SER A 236 11.98 6.18 -7.62
C SER A 236 12.38 5.89 -6.17
N PRO A 237 13.38 5.01 -5.91
CA PRO A 237 13.92 4.74 -4.58
C PRO A 237 14.34 5.99 -3.78
N GLU A 238 14.94 6.97 -4.44
CA GLU A 238 15.47 8.18 -3.81
C GLU A 238 14.33 9.06 -3.29
N GLN A 239 13.28 9.23 -4.10
CA GLN A 239 12.05 9.92 -3.73
C GLN A 239 11.36 9.23 -2.54
N LEU A 240 11.38 7.90 -2.49
CA LEU A 240 10.78 7.11 -1.41
C LEU A 240 11.51 7.33 -0.08
N ILE A 241 12.84 7.30 -0.10
CA ILE A 241 13.67 7.55 1.07
C ILE A 241 13.48 8.99 1.57
N GLU A 242 13.46 9.99 0.68
CA GLU A 242 13.22 11.38 1.08
C GLU A 242 11.82 11.57 1.70
N ALA A 243 10.79 10.97 1.10
CA ALA A 243 9.41 11.05 1.60
C ALA A 243 9.28 10.42 3.01
N ILE A 244 9.97 9.30 3.27
CA ILE A 244 10.00 8.63 4.58
C ILE A 244 10.80 9.45 5.61
N GLN A 245 11.90 10.09 5.21
CA GLN A 245 12.64 11.00 6.10
C GLN A 245 11.76 12.19 6.51
N ARG A 246 11.01 12.78 5.57
CA ARG A 246 10.01 13.83 5.85
C ARG A 246 8.88 13.32 6.75
N GLN A 247 8.36 12.10 6.53
CA GLN A 247 7.33 11.46 7.37
C GLN A 247 7.76 11.34 8.84
N SER A 248 9.02 10.95 9.11
CA SER A 248 9.48 10.69 10.48
C SER A 248 9.47 11.90 11.42
N HIS A 249 9.27 13.11 10.88
CA HIS A 249 9.14 14.37 11.60
C HIS A 249 7.68 14.85 11.78
N MET A 250 6.68 14.11 11.28
CA MET A 250 5.26 14.50 11.36
C MET A 250 4.50 13.83 12.53
N PRO A 251 3.59 14.54 13.23
CA PRO A 251 2.79 13.95 14.29
C PRO A 251 1.66 13.06 13.75
N MET A 252 1.55 11.84 14.29
CA MET A 252 0.51 10.87 13.93
C MET A 252 -0.88 11.28 14.45
N VAL A 253 -1.77 11.69 13.55
CA VAL A 253 -3.20 11.98 13.81
C VAL A 253 -4.04 10.71 13.58
N ARG A 254 -5.19 10.51 14.27
CA ARG A 254 -6.07 9.37 13.96
C ARG A 254 -6.90 9.61 12.70
N ILE A 255 -7.27 8.56 11.98
CA ILE A 255 -7.98 8.66 10.70
C ILE A 255 -9.32 9.42 10.77
N GLY A 256 -10.10 9.26 11.84
CA GLY A 256 -11.35 10.01 12.05
C GLY A 256 -11.11 11.50 12.32
N GLU A 257 -10.13 11.81 13.17
CA GLU A 257 -9.69 13.19 13.47
C GLU A 257 -9.14 13.87 12.19
N ALA A 258 -8.40 13.13 11.37
CA ALA A 258 -7.88 13.58 10.08
C ALA A 258 -8.99 13.88 9.05
N LEU A 259 -10.03 13.04 8.96
CA LEU A 259 -11.17 13.25 8.07
C LEU A 259 -12.02 14.46 8.49
N ILE A 260 -12.25 14.65 9.80
CA ILE A 260 -12.88 15.88 10.34
C ILE A 260 -12.02 17.10 10.02
N ALA A 261 -10.70 17.03 10.26
CA ALA A 261 -9.77 18.13 10.01
C ALA A 261 -9.52 18.44 8.51
N LEU A 262 -10.11 17.66 7.60
CA LEU A 262 -10.17 17.90 6.16
C LEU A 262 -11.57 18.31 5.68
N GLY A 263 -12.56 18.40 6.59
CA GLY A 263 -13.95 18.73 6.26
C GLY A 263 -14.71 17.62 5.54
N LEU A 264 -14.20 16.39 5.55
CA LEU A 264 -14.75 15.25 4.81
C LEU A 264 -15.89 14.54 5.57
N ILE A 265 -15.91 14.62 6.90
CA ILE A 265 -17.00 14.12 7.76
C ILE A 265 -17.27 15.10 8.92
N SER A 266 -18.48 15.09 9.44
CA SER A 266 -18.80 15.69 10.75
C SER A 266 -18.43 14.76 11.91
N ASP A 267 -18.31 15.31 13.12
CA ASP A 267 -18.16 14.49 14.34
C ASP A 267 -19.35 13.54 14.53
N GLU A 268 -20.57 13.97 14.25
CA GLU A 268 -21.76 13.13 14.33
C GLU A 268 -21.69 11.91 13.39
N GLN A 269 -21.22 12.09 12.15
CA GLN A 269 -20.94 10.99 11.22
C GLN A 269 -19.85 10.05 11.75
N LEU A 270 -18.78 10.60 12.34
CA LEU A 270 -17.74 9.80 12.99
C LEU A 270 -18.29 8.98 14.16
N GLN A 271 -19.13 9.55 15.04
CA GLN A 271 -19.75 8.83 16.16
C GLN A 271 -20.70 7.72 15.69
N ILE A 272 -21.42 7.92 14.58
CA ILE A 272 -22.26 6.89 13.95
C ILE A 272 -21.38 5.72 13.47
N ALA A 273 -20.32 6.01 12.72
CA ALA A 273 -19.40 4.98 12.22
C ALA A 273 -18.68 4.23 13.35
N LEU A 274 -18.26 4.93 14.42
CA LEU A 274 -17.65 4.32 15.60
C LEU A 274 -18.61 3.40 16.36
N LYS A 275 -19.89 3.77 16.53
CA LYS A 275 -20.92 2.88 17.11
C LYS A 275 -21.14 1.62 16.26
N GLN A 276 -21.16 1.78 14.94
CA GLN A 276 -21.29 0.66 14.01
C GLN A 276 -20.07 -0.28 14.10
N GLN A 277 -18.85 0.27 14.17
CA GLN A 277 -17.59 -0.48 14.33
C GLN A 277 -17.47 -1.20 15.69
N GLN A 278 -18.14 -0.73 16.74
CA GLN A 278 -18.18 -1.45 18.02
C GLN A 278 -18.91 -2.80 17.91
N HIS A 279 -19.87 -2.92 16.98
CA HIS A 279 -20.63 -4.14 16.72
C HIS A 279 -19.92 -5.04 15.70
N ASP A 280 -19.35 -4.47 14.63
CA ASP A 280 -18.47 -5.19 13.70
C ASP A 280 -17.03 -4.63 13.77
N ARG A 281 -16.21 -5.28 14.58
CA ARG A 281 -14.78 -4.94 14.75
C ARG A 281 -13.89 -5.51 13.64
N THR A 282 -14.44 -6.25 12.68
CA THR A 282 -13.66 -6.82 11.56
C THR A 282 -13.46 -5.81 10.43
N VAL A 283 -14.33 -4.80 10.33
CA VAL A 283 -14.27 -3.76 9.30
C VAL A 283 -13.47 -2.53 9.79
N PRO A 284 -12.46 -2.05 9.03
CA PRO A 284 -11.76 -0.81 9.34
C PRO A 284 -12.67 0.42 9.27
N LEU A 285 -12.43 1.43 10.11
CA LEU A 285 -13.27 2.62 10.21
C LEU A 285 -13.37 3.41 8.90
N GLY A 286 -12.28 3.48 8.13
CA GLY A 286 -12.25 4.12 6.82
C GLY A 286 -13.14 3.41 5.79
N GLU A 287 -12.98 2.09 5.66
CA GLU A 287 -13.81 1.24 4.81
C GLU A 287 -15.30 1.30 5.21
N LEU A 288 -15.59 1.40 6.51
CA LEU A 288 -16.94 1.58 7.03
C LEU A 288 -17.55 2.94 6.65
N LEU A 289 -16.78 4.03 6.72
CA LEU A 289 -17.20 5.36 6.27
C LEU A 289 -17.44 5.40 4.74
N VAL A 290 -16.64 4.67 3.96
CA VAL A 290 -16.86 4.50 2.50
C VAL A 290 -18.14 3.71 2.23
N ARG A 291 -18.38 2.59 2.93
CA ARG A 291 -19.63 1.79 2.79
C ARG A 291 -20.89 2.54 3.19
N LEU A 292 -20.79 3.46 4.15
CA LEU A 292 -21.88 4.34 4.56
C LEU A 292 -22.09 5.54 3.60
N GLY A 293 -21.29 5.65 2.53
CA GLY A 293 -21.36 6.75 1.56
C GLY A 293 -20.92 8.10 2.13
N MET A 294 -20.22 8.13 3.26
CA MET A 294 -19.82 9.35 3.96
C MET A 294 -18.52 9.95 3.41
N VAL A 295 -17.66 9.14 2.80
CA VAL A 295 -16.32 9.52 2.29
C VAL A 295 -16.04 8.70 1.02
N SER A 296 -15.41 9.28 -0.02
CA SER A 296 -14.98 8.47 -1.16
C SER A 296 -13.67 7.71 -0.87
N ARG A 297 -13.41 6.62 -1.61
CA ARG A 297 -12.15 5.88 -1.47
C ARG A 297 -10.91 6.72 -1.85
N GLN A 298 -11.06 7.72 -2.72
CA GLN A 298 -10.00 8.70 -3.02
C GLN A 298 -9.79 9.70 -1.88
N ASP A 299 -10.85 10.20 -1.27
CA ASP A 299 -10.76 11.11 -0.11
C ASP A 299 -10.09 10.44 1.08
N LEU A 300 -10.37 9.14 1.31
CA LEU A 300 -9.77 8.34 2.36
C LEU A 300 -8.26 8.16 2.16
N LEU A 301 -7.82 7.77 0.95
CA LEU A 301 -6.40 7.69 0.58
C LEU A 301 -5.71 9.06 0.69
N GLY A 302 -6.37 10.10 0.19
CA GLY A 302 -5.92 11.49 0.34
C GLY A 302 -5.83 11.95 1.79
N ALA A 303 -6.64 11.43 2.71
CA ALA A 303 -6.54 11.74 4.14
C ALA A 303 -5.37 11.00 4.80
N LEU A 304 -5.17 9.71 4.48
CA LEU A 304 -4.03 8.93 4.93
C LEU A 304 -2.69 9.56 4.49
N ALA A 305 -2.60 10.03 3.25
CA ALA A 305 -1.43 10.76 2.76
C ALA A 305 -1.30 12.15 3.44
N ARG A 306 -2.28 13.04 3.27
CA ARG A 306 -2.18 14.46 3.66
C ARG A 306 -2.15 14.72 5.18
N LYS A 307 -2.61 13.78 6.02
CA LYS A 307 -2.73 13.97 7.48
C LYS A 307 -2.12 12.86 8.35
N MET A 308 -1.82 11.69 7.79
CA MET A 308 -1.07 10.63 8.50
C MET A 308 0.34 10.40 7.92
N GLY A 309 0.73 11.16 6.89
CA GLY A 309 2.11 11.29 6.43
C GLY A 309 2.65 10.10 5.65
N TYR A 310 1.81 9.13 5.25
CA TYR A 310 2.24 7.99 4.46
C TYR A 310 2.47 8.39 2.99
N PRO A 311 3.67 8.17 2.41
CA PRO A 311 3.91 8.38 0.99
C PRO A 311 2.98 7.51 0.13
N LEU A 312 2.53 8.02 -1.03
CA LEU A 312 1.79 7.27 -2.04
C LEU A 312 2.74 6.83 -3.17
N VAL A 313 2.77 5.55 -3.52
CA VAL A 313 3.70 4.97 -4.52
C VAL A 313 2.94 4.55 -5.78
N ASP A 314 3.54 4.72 -6.97
CA ASP A 314 3.00 4.17 -8.22
C ASP A 314 3.62 2.79 -8.52
N LEU A 315 2.97 1.70 -8.10
CA LEU A 315 3.51 0.34 -8.27
C LEU A 315 3.71 -0.05 -9.75
N ASP A 316 2.99 0.58 -10.67
CA ASP A 316 3.14 0.35 -12.12
C ASP A 316 4.44 0.93 -12.70
N LYS A 317 5.15 1.76 -11.93
CA LYS A 317 6.39 2.46 -12.34
C LYS A 317 7.55 2.26 -11.38
N PHE A 318 7.29 2.01 -10.10
CA PHE A 318 8.31 1.87 -9.08
C PHE A 318 9.08 0.55 -9.25
N PRO A 319 10.41 0.57 -9.42
CA PRO A 319 11.21 -0.65 -9.52
C PRO A 319 11.38 -1.28 -8.13
N ALA A 320 10.65 -2.35 -7.86
CA ALA A 320 10.79 -3.10 -6.61
C ALA A 320 12.16 -3.82 -6.53
N ASP A 321 12.82 -3.66 -5.39
CA ASP A 321 14.13 -4.22 -5.05
C ASP A 321 14.09 -5.77 -4.92
N PRO A 322 14.94 -6.52 -5.64
CA PRO A 322 15.05 -7.96 -5.50
C PRO A 322 15.39 -8.44 -4.07
N GLU A 323 16.16 -7.69 -3.27
CA GLU A 323 16.44 -8.07 -1.88
C GLU A 323 15.19 -7.91 -1.00
N ALA A 324 14.42 -6.84 -1.18
CA ALA A 324 13.12 -6.64 -0.53
C ALA A 324 12.11 -7.74 -0.88
N LEU A 325 12.02 -8.12 -2.16
CA LEU A 325 11.13 -9.18 -2.64
C LEU A 325 11.56 -10.55 -2.10
N ASN A 326 12.85 -10.88 -2.11
CA ASN A 326 13.38 -12.11 -1.53
C ASN A 326 13.19 -12.19 0.00
N LYS A 327 13.10 -11.05 0.69
CA LYS A 327 12.84 -10.99 2.13
C LYS A 327 11.43 -11.39 2.54
N VAL A 328 10.44 -11.34 1.65
CA VAL A 328 9.05 -11.72 1.92
C VAL A 328 8.64 -12.84 0.96
N PRO A 329 8.28 -14.05 1.44
CA PRO A 329 7.77 -15.10 0.56
C PRO A 329 6.49 -14.67 -0.18
N PHE A 330 6.34 -15.01 -1.47
CA PHE A 330 5.17 -14.63 -2.29
C PHE A 330 3.83 -15.01 -1.64
N ASN A 331 3.73 -16.17 -0.98
CA ASN A 331 2.52 -16.60 -0.26
C ASN A 331 2.23 -15.77 1.00
N VAL A 332 3.21 -15.04 1.55
CA VAL A 332 3.03 -14.06 2.62
C VAL A 332 2.63 -12.71 2.03
N ALA A 333 3.36 -12.23 1.02
CA ALA A 333 3.06 -10.98 0.29
C ALA A 333 1.62 -10.97 -0.25
N ALA A 334 1.20 -12.05 -0.92
CA ALA A 334 -0.15 -12.21 -1.44
C ALA A 334 -1.17 -12.34 -0.30
N ARG A 335 -0.98 -13.25 0.68
CA ARG A 335 -1.95 -13.49 1.78
C ARG A 335 -2.23 -12.22 2.60
N LEU A 336 -1.20 -11.41 2.86
CA LEU A 336 -1.30 -10.19 3.65
C LEU A 336 -1.69 -8.97 2.80
N LEU A 337 -1.71 -9.12 1.47
CA LEU A 337 -1.87 -8.06 0.48
C LEU A 337 -0.89 -6.90 0.70
N VAL A 338 0.40 -7.21 0.56
CA VAL A 338 1.53 -6.29 0.77
C VAL A 338 2.60 -6.50 -0.29
N ALA A 339 3.07 -5.43 -0.93
CA ALA A 339 4.16 -5.47 -1.90
C ALA A 339 5.48 -4.94 -1.29
N PRO A 340 6.56 -5.73 -1.18
CA PRO A 340 7.86 -5.21 -0.81
C PRO A 340 8.41 -4.27 -1.88
N LEU A 341 9.03 -3.16 -1.47
CA LEU A 341 9.56 -2.15 -2.39
C LEU A 341 11.08 -2.01 -2.31
N LEU A 342 11.63 -1.93 -1.09
CA LEU A 342 13.04 -1.60 -0.86
C LEU A 342 13.52 -2.08 0.51
N LEU A 343 14.72 -2.65 0.59
CA LEU A 343 15.41 -3.00 1.82
C LEU A 343 16.59 -2.03 2.06
N HIS A 344 16.63 -1.40 3.24
CA HIS A 344 17.69 -0.45 3.60
C HIS A 344 17.95 -0.47 5.11
N ASP A 345 19.19 -0.68 5.54
CA ASP A 345 19.61 -0.70 6.96
C ASP A 345 18.66 -1.50 7.89
N ALA A 346 18.39 -2.76 7.51
CA ALA A 346 17.46 -3.68 8.16
C ALA A 346 16.00 -3.17 8.33
N THR A 347 15.66 -2.08 7.62
CA THR A 347 14.31 -1.55 7.47
C THR A 347 13.77 -1.95 6.10
N LEU A 348 12.63 -2.64 6.07
CA LEU A 348 11.95 -3.05 4.85
C LEU A 348 10.77 -2.10 4.60
N ILE A 349 10.79 -1.44 3.44
CA ILE A 349 9.73 -0.55 2.99
C ILE A 349 8.72 -1.37 2.17
N VAL A 350 7.44 -1.27 2.53
CA VAL A 350 6.37 -2.10 1.94
C VAL A 350 5.14 -1.26 1.58
N ALA A 351 4.59 -1.48 0.39
CA ALA A 351 3.33 -0.87 -0.02
C ALA A 351 2.12 -1.66 0.50
N VAL A 352 1.16 -0.94 1.07
CA VAL A 352 -0.09 -1.45 1.64
C VAL A 352 -1.27 -0.58 1.24
N GLU A 353 -2.48 -1.15 1.22
CA GLU A 353 -3.73 -0.39 1.08
C GLU A 353 -4.03 0.45 2.33
N ASP A 354 -3.85 -0.14 3.52
CA ASP A 354 -4.27 0.44 4.81
C ASP A 354 -3.22 0.17 5.90
N PRO A 355 -2.37 1.16 6.25
CA PRO A 355 -1.34 1.02 7.27
C PRO A 355 -1.89 1.04 8.71
N SER A 356 -3.21 1.22 8.92
CA SER A 356 -3.82 1.10 10.26
C SER A 356 -3.92 -0.36 10.73
N LYS A 357 -3.85 -1.33 9.81
CA LYS A 357 -3.87 -2.79 10.04
C LYS A 357 -2.56 -3.28 10.69
N ARG A 358 -2.24 -2.81 11.90
CA ARG A 358 -0.98 -3.11 12.63
C ARG A 358 -0.66 -4.60 12.78
N THR A 359 -1.67 -5.47 12.82
CA THR A 359 -1.47 -6.93 12.82
C THR A 359 -0.70 -7.43 11.61
N VAL A 360 -0.99 -6.89 10.42
CA VAL A 360 -0.29 -7.22 9.16
C VAL A 360 1.17 -6.79 9.24
N LEU A 361 1.42 -5.57 9.75
CA LEU A 361 2.76 -5.02 9.88
C LEU A 361 3.61 -5.83 10.87
N SER A 362 3.08 -6.16 12.05
CA SER A 362 3.83 -6.95 13.04
C SER A 362 3.97 -8.43 12.67
N GLU A 363 3.09 -8.98 11.83
CA GLU A 363 3.31 -10.30 11.23
C GLU A 363 4.47 -10.25 10.21
N LEU A 364 4.59 -9.18 9.42
CA LEU A 364 5.74 -8.93 8.54
C LEU A 364 7.04 -8.66 9.31
N GLU A 365 7.01 -7.88 10.40
CA GLU A 365 8.17 -7.70 11.30
C GLU A 365 8.66 -9.07 11.81
N PHE A 366 7.74 -9.93 12.23
CA PHE A 366 8.07 -11.28 12.71
C PHE A 366 8.63 -12.20 11.62
N VAL A 367 8.03 -12.23 10.42
CA VAL A 367 8.48 -13.09 9.31
C VAL A 367 9.83 -12.64 8.74
N THR A 368 10.03 -11.32 8.58
CA THR A 368 11.22 -10.78 7.90
C THR A 368 12.42 -10.57 8.84
N GLN A 369 12.15 -10.43 10.15
CA GLN A 369 13.09 -9.92 11.15
C GLN A 369 13.65 -8.52 10.80
N CYS A 370 12.88 -7.73 10.06
CA CYS A 370 13.19 -6.36 9.66
C CYS A 370 12.19 -5.39 10.29
N LYS A 371 12.60 -4.13 10.50
CA LYS A 371 11.69 -3.04 10.87
C LYS A 371 10.82 -2.70 9.67
N ILE A 372 9.50 -2.68 9.80
CA ILE A 372 8.61 -2.39 8.67
C ILE A 372 8.28 -0.89 8.60
N VAL A 373 8.42 -0.30 7.41
CA VAL A 373 7.92 1.04 7.08
C VAL A 373 6.84 0.92 6.01
N PRO A 374 5.55 1.11 6.35
CA PRO A 374 4.47 1.01 5.37
C PRO A 374 4.30 2.31 4.58
N VAL A 375 4.01 2.19 3.29
CA VAL A 375 3.64 3.28 2.39
C VAL A 375 2.34 2.92 1.65
N LEU A 376 1.61 3.90 1.15
CA LEU A 376 0.31 3.69 0.49
C LEU A 376 0.50 3.28 -0.97
N ALA A 377 -0.35 2.36 -1.43
CA ALA A 377 -0.63 2.17 -2.85
C ALA A 377 -2.08 1.67 -3.06
N ASN A 378 -2.57 1.78 -4.30
CA ASN A 378 -3.95 1.40 -4.62
C ASN A 378 -4.12 -0.13 -4.60
N GLN A 379 -5.21 -0.63 -4.01
CA GLN A 379 -5.51 -2.07 -3.94
C GLN A 379 -5.45 -2.76 -5.31
N SER A 380 -6.01 -2.15 -6.35
CA SER A 380 -6.00 -2.66 -7.73
C SER A 380 -4.61 -2.73 -8.36
N GLN A 381 -3.68 -1.88 -7.92
CA GLN A 381 -2.27 -1.95 -8.34
C GLN A 381 -1.51 -3.00 -7.51
N LEU A 382 -1.83 -3.17 -6.21
CA LEU A 382 -1.17 -4.16 -5.34
C LEU A 382 -1.29 -5.58 -5.88
N GLU A 383 -2.49 -6.04 -6.21
CA GLU A 383 -2.72 -7.43 -6.64
C GLU A 383 -1.97 -7.76 -7.94
N TRP A 384 -1.91 -6.82 -8.88
CA TRP A 384 -1.15 -6.98 -10.12
C TRP A 384 0.35 -6.87 -9.88
N ALA A 385 0.83 -5.85 -9.17
CA ALA A 385 2.26 -5.61 -8.94
C ALA A 385 2.92 -6.70 -8.09
N ILE A 386 2.22 -7.26 -7.09
CA ILE A 386 2.72 -8.43 -6.34
C ILE A 386 2.86 -9.63 -7.28
N ARG A 387 1.89 -9.88 -8.17
CA ARG A 387 2.01 -11.00 -9.13
C ARG A 387 3.11 -10.76 -10.16
N ASP A 388 3.22 -9.55 -10.70
CA ASP A 388 4.21 -9.22 -11.72
C ASP A 388 5.65 -9.21 -11.17
N ALA A 389 5.89 -8.54 -10.02
CA ALA A 389 7.22 -8.47 -9.41
C ALA A 389 7.76 -9.86 -9.02
N TYR A 390 6.92 -10.74 -8.46
CA TYR A 390 7.34 -12.10 -8.13
C TYR A 390 7.38 -13.04 -9.35
N ALA A 391 6.59 -12.80 -10.41
CA ALA A 391 6.72 -13.52 -11.68
C ALA A 391 8.03 -13.18 -12.41
N ARG A 392 8.50 -11.93 -12.35
CA ARG A 392 9.84 -11.53 -12.83
C ARG A 392 10.97 -12.22 -12.06
N LEU A 393 10.72 -12.67 -10.84
CA LEU A 393 11.61 -13.53 -10.03
C LEU A 393 11.32 -15.04 -10.19
N GLY A 394 10.51 -15.44 -11.18
CA GLY A 394 10.24 -16.85 -11.50
C GLY A 394 9.23 -17.58 -10.59
N ALA A 395 8.61 -16.89 -9.62
CA ALA A 395 7.66 -17.50 -8.70
C ALA A 395 6.34 -17.90 -9.38
N ASP A 396 5.73 -19.00 -8.93
CA ASP A 396 4.44 -19.46 -9.48
C ASP A 396 3.23 -18.67 -8.95
N VAL A 397 2.97 -17.54 -9.62
CA VAL A 397 1.86 -16.63 -9.33
C VAL A 397 0.51 -17.05 -9.94
N THR A 398 0.39 -18.31 -10.40
CA THR A 398 -0.90 -18.91 -10.79
C THR A 398 -1.64 -19.51 -9.57
N SER A 399 -0.90 -19.88 -8.54
CA SER A 399 -1.38 -20.63 -7.37
C SER A 399 -2.30 -19.87 -6.40
N VAL A 400 -2.45 -18.54 -6.54
CA VAL A 400 -3.21 -17.69 -5.62
C VAL A 400 -4.32 -16.94 -6.36
N MET A 401 -5.42 -17.64 -6.66
CA MET A 401 -6.71 -16.98 -6.94
C MET A 401 -7.29 -16.45 -5.63
N PHE A 402 -7.54 -15.13 -5.55
CA PHE A 402 -8.15 -14.54 -4.36
C PHE A 402 -9.68 -14.61 -4.36
N THR A 403 -10.24 -14.77 -3.16
CA THR A 403 -11.64 -15.05 -2.90
C THR A 403 -12.55 -13.82 -2.95
N THR A 404 -13.02 -13.42 -4.14
CA THR A 404 -14.23 -12.57 -4.28
C THR A 404 -14.96 -12.78 -5.61
N PHE A 405 -16.17 -13.35 -5.54
CA PHE A 405 -17.20 -13.34 -6.60
C PHE A 405 -16.77 -13.67 -8.05
N ALA A 406 -16.15 -14.83 -8.24
CA ALA A 406 -16.12 -15.54 -9.52
C ALA A 406 -16.39 -17.04 -9.29
N GLU A 407 -16.98 -17.71 -10.27
CA GLU A 407 -17.15 -19.18 -10.23
C GLU A 407 -15.80 -19.90 -10.42
N PRO A 408 -15.63 -21.14 -9.93
CA PRO A 408 -14.35 -21.83 -10.02
C PRO A 408 -14.03 -22.21 -11.47
N ALA A 409 -13.03 -21.56 -12.07
CA ALA A 409 -12.41 -22.07 -13.29
C ALA A 409 -11.69 -23.38 -12.97
N GLU A 410 -11.91 -24.42 -13.79
CA GLU A 410 -11.29 -25.72 -13.59
C GLU A 410 -9.79 -25.64 -13.91
N LEU A 411 -8.95 -25.84 -12.89
CA LEU A 411 -7.51 -26.03 -13.07
C LEU A 411 -7.28 -27.45 -13.59
N GLU A 412 -7.37 -27.60 -14.91
CA GLU A 412 -6.92 -28.81 -15.62
C GLU A 412 -5.42 -29.01 -15.39
N LEU A 413 -5.10 -29.78 -14.34
CA LEU A 413 -3.87 -30.55 -14.30
C LEU A 413 -3.97 -31.61 -15.41
N GLU A 414 -3.52 -31.24 -16.61
CA GLU A 414 -3.07 -32.22 -17.60
C GLU A 414 -2.17 -33.25 -16.90
N THR A 415 -2.19 -34.51 -17.37
CA THR A 415 -1.42 -35.59 -16.76
C THR A 415 0.08 -35.44 -17.10
N VAL A 416 0.73 -34.47 -16.44
CA VAL A 416 2.16 -34.21 -16.55
C VAL A 416 2.93 -35.33 -15.85
N ASP A 417 3.40 -36.26 -16.68
CA ASP A 417 4.27 -37.36 -16.32
C ASP A 417 5.50 -36.88 -15.52
N SER A 418 5.64 -37.36 -14.29
CA SER A 418 6.76 -37.05 -13.40
C SER A 418 8.12 -37.47 -13.99
N GLY A 419 8.15 -38.45 -14.91
CA GLY A 419 9.34 -38.79 -15.68
C GLY A 419 9.80 -37.67 -16.61
N LYS A 420 8.87 -36.97 -17.28
CA LYS A 420 9.20 -35.85 -18.19
C LYS A 420 9.71 -34.64 -17.44
N LEU A 421 9.09 -34.29 -16.32
CA LEU A 421 9.60 -33.22 -15.44
C LEU A 421 11.05 -33.51 -15.04
N VAL A 422 11.40 -34.76 -14.77
CA VAL A 422 12.77 -35.16 -14.42
C VAL A 422 13.72 -35.12 -15.61
N GLU A 423 13.29 -35.50 -16.81
CA GLU A 423 14.10 -35.29 -18.00
C GLU A 423 14.38 -33.80 -18.26
N ASP A 424 13.40 -32.93 -18.05
CA ASP A 424 13.55 -31.49 -18.29
C ASP A 424 14.44 -30.84 -17.21
N LEU A 425 14.29 -31.24 -15.95
CA LEU A 425 15.22 -30.93 -14.84
C LEU A 425 16.66 -31.42 -15.07
N GLU A 426 16.84 -32.58 -15.73
CA GLU A 426 18.17 -33.05 -16.13
C GLU A 426 18.69 -32.27 -17.37
N LYS A 427 17.84 -31.87 -18.33
CA LYS A 427 18.21 -31.03 -19.50
C LYS A 427 18.68 -29.63 -19.10
N GLU A 428 17.98 -28.94 -18.20
CA GLU A 428 18.39 -27.62 -17.68
C GLU A 428 19.74 -27.70 -16.93
N GLY A 429 20.01 -28.83 -16.27
CA GLY A 429 21.32 -29.16 -15.70
C GLY A 429 22.41 -29.53 -16.73
N LEU A 430 22.05 -29.83 -17.98
CA LEU A 430 22.95 -30.26 -19.05
C LEU A 430 23.35 -29.12 -19.99
N ASP A 431 22.45 -28.19 -20.33
CA ASP A 431 22.78 -27.06 -21.23
C ASP A 431 23.76 -26.04 -20.60
N ASN A 432 23.85 -26.01 -19.26
CA ASN A 432 24.85 -25.23 -18.53
C ASN A 432 26.31 -25.71 -18.72
N LYS A 433 26.56 -26.81 -19.44
CA LYS A 433 27.90 -27.40 -19.68
C LYS A 433 28.90 -26.51 -20.45
N ALA A 434 28.50 -25.35 -20.92
CA ALA A 434 29.41 -24.41 -21.59
C ALA A 434 30.41 -23.71 -20.64
N PHE A 435 30.12 -23.62 -19.34
CA PHE A 435 30.98 -22.95 -18.34
C PHE A 435 31.13 -23.76 -17.05
N GLN A 436 32.23 -23.56 -16.33
CA GLN A 436 32.70 -24.45 -15.25
C GLN A 436 32.04 -24.18 -13.87
N GLU A 437 30.72 -24.41 -13.74
CA GLU A 437 29.98 -24.21 -12.48
C GLU A 437 29.04 -25.40 -12.12
N GLU A 438 29.58 -26.61 -12.01
CA GLU A 438 28.80 -27.86 -11.80
C GLU A 438 28.07 -28.02 -10.44
N ASP A 439 28.13 -27.05 -9.53
CA ASP A 439 27.60 -27.17 -8.15
C ASP A 439 26.82 -25.93 -7.66
N ARG A 440 26.12 -25.20 -8.55
CA ARG A 440 25.11 -24.23 -8.09
C ARG A 440 23.99 -24.94 -7.31
N PRO A 441 23.70 -24.55 -6.06
CA PRO A 441 22.56 -25.09 -5.33
C PRO A 441 21.26 -24.55 -5.93
N ILE A 442 20.28 -25.42 -6.10
CA ILE A 442 18.97 -25.04 -6.65
C ILE A 442 18.16 -24.31 -5.58
N GLU A 443 17.33 -23.36 -5.99
CA GLU A 443 16.51 -22.59 -5.06
C GLU A 443 15.23 -23.34 -4.66
N GLN A 444 14.81 -23.17 -3.41
CA GLN A 444 13.49 -23.61 -2.91
C GLN A 444 12.29 -22.94 -3.62
N SER A 445 12.58 -21.87 -4.37
CA SER A 445 11.69 -21.06 -5.21
C SER A 445 11.29 -21.76 -6.51
N ASP A 446 12.12 -22.69 -6.98
CA ASP A 446 12.11 -23.19 -8.36
C ASP A 446 10.77 -23.84 -8.74
N ASN A 447 10.14 -23.29 -9.76
CA ASN A 447 8.81 -23.67 -10.26
C ASN A 447 8.78 -25.15 -10.68
N SER A 448 9.87 -25.66 -11.25
CA SER A 448 10.02 -27.05 -11.68
C SER A 448 9.98 -28.03 -10.49
N LEU A 449 10.73 -27.72 -9.42
CA LEU A 449 10.75 -28.46 -8.16
C LEU A 449 9.42 -28.35 -7.40
N VAL A 450 8.77 -27.19 -7.42
CA VAL A 450 7.43 -26.99 -6.83
C VAL A 450 6.39 -27.87 -7.52
N ARG A 451 6.40 -27.90 -8.87
CA ARG A 451 5.56 -28.80 -9.66
C ARG A 451 5.84 -30.26 -9.33
N LEU A 452 7.11 -30.67 -9.32
CA LEU A 452 7.51 -32.05 -9.02
C LEU A 452 7.03 -32.52 -7.64
N ILE A 453 7.16 -31.68 -6.60
CA ILE A 453 6.69 -32.02 -5.23
C ILE A 453 5.16 -32.14 -5.20
N ASN A 454 4.43 -31.23 -5.86
CA ASN A 454 2.97 -31.30 -5.95
C ASN A 454 2.51 -32.56 -6.72
N THR A 455 3.07 -32.83 -7.89
CA THR A 455 2.77 -34.01 -8.71
C THR A 455 3.07 -35.31 -7.95
N MET A 456 4.22 -35.40 -7.27
CA MET A 456 4.58 -36.55 -6.42
C MET A 456 3.53 -36.82 -5.32
N ILE A 457 3.00 -35.78 -4.66
CA ILE A 457 1.95 -35.93 -3.64
C ILE A 457 0.62 -36.39 -4.26
N VAL A 458 0.26 -35.84 -5.42
CA VAL A 458 -0.94 -36.22 -6.19
C VAL A 458 -0.87 -37.66 -6.68
N GLU A 459 0.25 -38.07 -7.26
CA GLU A 459 0.48 -39.44 -7.71
C GLU A 459 0.47 -40.42 -6.54
N ALA A 460 1.16 -40.11 -5.43
CA ALA A 460 1.17 -40.94 -4.24
C ALA A 460 -0.25 -41.16 -3.69
N TYR A 461 -1.05 -40.10 -3.56
CA TYR A 461 -2.45 -40.19 -3.14
C TYR A 461 -3.28 -41.05 -4.11
N THR A 462 -3.17 -40.80 -5.41
CA THR A 462 -3.90 -41.52 -6.46
C THR A 462 -3.52 -43.01 -6.52
N GLN A 463 -2.26 -43.34 -6.23
CA GLN A 463 -1.76 -44.70 -6.17
C GLN A 463 -2.07 -45.44 -4.84
N GLY A 464 -2.69 -44.78 -3.85
CA GLY A 464 -3.00 -45.39 -2.54
C GLY A 464 -1.79 -45.54 -1.61
N VAL A 465 -0.79 -44.67 -1.73
CA VAL A 465 0.42 -44.67 -0.90
C VAL A 465 0.12 -44.18 0.52
N SER A 466 0.78 -44.79 1.51
CA SER A 466 0.62 -44.45 2.94
C SER A 466 1.67 -43.46 3.44
N ASP A 467 2.94 -43.64 3.06
CA ASP A 467 4.07 -42.78 3.41
C ASP A 467 4.91 -42.48 2.15
N ILE A 468 5.28 -41.21 1.94
CA ILE A 468 6.32 -40.79 1.01
C ILE A 468 7.61 -40.64 1.83
N HIS A 469 8.70 -41.26 1.37
CA HIS A 469 10.04 -41.16 1.94
C HIS A 469 10.96 -40.43 0.97
N ILE A 470 11.73 -39.46 1.47
CA ILE A 470 12.74 -38.71 0.72
C ILE A 470 14.05 -38.82 1.51
N GLU A 471 15.04 -39.49 0.93
CA GLU A 471 16.25 -39.96 1.61
C GLU A 471 17.50 -39.29 1.02
N SER A 472 18.24 -38.60 1.88
CA SER A 472 19.40 -37.77 1.54
C SER A 472 20.71 -38.52 1.78
N TYR A 473 21.41 -38.88 0.71
CA TYR A 473 22.72 -39.51 0.76
C TYR A 473 23.87 -38.48 0.71
N PRO A 474 25.10 -38.82 1.14
CA PRO A 474 26.24 -37.90 1.15
C PRO A 474 26.90 -37.72 -0.23
N GLY A 475 27.95 -36.89 -0.30
CA GLY A 475 28.73 -36.70 -1.54
C GLY A 475 27.87 -36.24 -2.72
N ARG A 476 28.08 -36.84 -3.90
CA ARG A 476 27.27 -36.62 -5.12
C ARG A 476 26.21 -37.71 -5.36
N ASP A 477 25.89 -38.54 -4.36
CA ASP A 477 24.87 -39.60 -4.48
C ASP A 477 23.47 -39.02 -4.76
N LYS A 478 22.67 -39.67 -5.62
CA LYS A 478 21.29 -39.22 -5.89
C LYS A 478 20.42 -39.26 -4.62
N ILE A 479 19.53 -38.28 -4.48
CA ILE A 479 18.39 -38.31 -3.54
C ILE A 479 17.50 -39.47 -3.95
N LYS A 480 16.96 -40.23 -3.01
CA LYS A 480 16.02 -41.33 -3.33
C LYS A 480 14.65 -41.05 -2.75
N ILE A 481 13.65 -41.03 -3.62
CA ILE A 481 12.24 -40.88 -3.27
C ILE A 481 11.58 -42.24 -3.39
N ARG A 482 10.93 -42.68 -2.31
CA ARG A 482 10.30 -44.01 -2.20
C ARG A 482 8.90 -43.89 -1.64
N PHE A 483 7.98 -44.71 -2.15
CA PHE A 483 6.61 -44.77 -1.65
C PHE A 483 6.42 -46.02 -0.78
N ARG A 484 5.66 -45.90 0.32
CA ARG A 484 5.13 -47.05 1.05
C ARG A 484 3.74 -47.41 0.55
N LYS A 485 3.67 -48.49 -0.22
CA LYS A 485 2.42 -49.04 -0.76
C LYS A 485 2.22 -50.45 -0.21
N ASP A 486 1.02 -50.71 0.32
CA ASP A 486 0.64 -51.99 0.94
C ASP A 486 1.65 -52.50 2.00
N GLY A 487 2.27 -51.55 2.72
CA GLY A 487 3.32 -51.77 3.72
C GLY A 487 4.75 -51.85 3.18
N GLY A 488 4.93 -52.27 1.92
CA GLY A 488 6.22 -52.37 1.24
C GLY A 488 6.78 -51.02 0.79
N LEU A 489 8.10 -50.88 0.78
CA LEU A 489 8.80 -49.73 0.19
C LEU A 489 9.09 -50.02 -1.29
N VAL A 490 8.61 -49.16 -2.19
CA VAL A 490 8.91 -49.19 -3.62
C VAL A 490 9.67 -47.92 -4.03
N PRO A 491 10.65 -48.00 -4.95
CA PRO A 491 11.27 -46.80 -5.51
C PRO A 491 10.23 -46.04 -6.34
N TYR A 492 10.32 -44.71 -6.29
CA TYR A 492 9.52 -43.81 -7.13
C TYR A 492 10.42 -43.02 -8.07
N LEU A 493 11.40 -42.29 -7.52
CA LEU A 493 12.25 -41.38 -8.28
C LEU A 493 13.63 -41.20 -7.63
N GLU A 494 14.66 -40.90 -8.42
CA GLU A 494 15.97 -40.46 -7.93
C GLU A 494 16.39 -39.12 -8.56
N LEU A 495 16.83 -38.15 -7.74
CA LEU A 495 17.21 -36.80 -8.17
C LEU A 495 18.70 -36.50 -7.95
N PRO A 496 19.33 -35.62 -8.75
CA PRO A 496 20.70 -35.15 -8.53
C PRO A 496 20.94 -34.49 -7.15
N HIS A 497 22.19 -34.45 -6.70
CA HIS A 497 22.57 -34.06 -5.33
C HIS A 497 22.32 -32.58 -4.98
N ASN A 498 22.28 -31.70 -5.97
CA ASN A 498 22.05 -30.26 -5.80
C ASN A 498 20.60 -29.92 -5.41
N TYR A 499 19.62 -30.79 -5.68
CA TYR A 499 18.22 -30.61 -5.27
C TYR A 499 17.98 -30.79 -3.75
N ARG A 500 18.93 -31.36 -2.98
CA ARG A 500 18.72 -31.78 -1.57
C ARG A 500 18.20 -30.63 -0.70
N SER A 501 18.98 -29.54 -0.62
CA SER A 501 18.64 -28.38 0.20
C SER A 501 17.33 -27.72 -0.26
N ALA A 502 17.11 -27.64 -1.57
CA ALA A 502 15.91 -27.04 -2.16
C ALA A 502 14.64 -27.82 -1.77
N MET A 503 14.67 -29.15 -1.94
CA MET A 503 13.54 -30.05 -1.66
C MET A 503 13.18 -30.06 -0.18
N ILE A 504 14.16 -30.22 0.71
CA ILE A 504 13.95 -30.21 2.17
C ILE A 504 13.36 -28.86 2.61
N ALA A 505 13.94 -27.75 2.14
CA ALA A 505 13.49 -26.41 2.49
C ALA A 505 12.09 -26.09 1.95
N ARG A 506 11.78 -26.49 0.70
CA ARG A 506 10.43 -26.32 0.13
C ARG A 506 9.38 -27.11 0.91
N ILE A 507 9.68 -28.34 1.35
CA ILE A 507 8.73 -29.11 2.16
C ILE A 507 8.57 -28.48 3.55
N LYS A 508 9.63 -27.96 4.17
CA LYS A 508 9.54 -27.19 5.42
C LYS A 508 8.63 -25.96 5.29
N ILE A 509 8.74 -25.21 4.18
CA ILE A 509 7.81 -24.11 3.86
C ILE A 509 6.35 -24.60 3.77
N MET A 510 6.09 -25.75 3.15
CA MET A 510 4.73 -26.27 2.96
C MET A 510 4.03 -26.70 4.27
N CYS A 511 4.79 -26.89 5.36
CA CYS A 511 4.28 -27.25 6.68
C CYS A 511 4.68 -26.26 7.80
N ASP A 512 5.03 -25.03 7.42
CA ASP A 512 5.32 -23.91 8.34
C ASP A 512 6.44 -24.23 9.36
N LEU A 513 7.50 -24.94 8.93
CA LEU A 513 8.68 -25.36 9.73
C LEU A 513 9.92 -24.48 9.54
N ASP A 514 10.87 -24.54 10.50
CA ASP A 514 12.11 -23.76 10.50
C ASP A 514 13.15 -24.32 9.50
N ILE A 515 13.40 -23.55 8.42
CA ILE A 515 14.34 -23.87 7.34
C ILE A 515 15.81 -23.75 7.80
N SER A 516 16.09 -22.86 8.76
CA SER A 516 17.43 -22.58 9.26
C SER A 516 17.92 -23.69 10.20
N GLU A 517 17.00 -24.32 10.92
CA GLU A 517 17.29 -25.44 11.80
C GLU A 517 17.34 -26.77 11.04
N ARG A 518 18.46 -27.48 11.18
CA ARG A 518 18.74 -28.78 10.53
C ARG A 518 19.38 -29.80 11.48
N ARG A 519 19.38 -29.55 12.80
CA ARG A 519 20.12 -30.34 13.81
C ARG A 519 19.23 -31.08 14.81
N LYS A 520 17.93 -30.80 14.81
CA LYS A 520 16.89 -31.49 15.61
C LYS A 520 15.75 -31.92 14.70
N PRO A 521 15.05 -33.04 15.00
CA PRO A 521 13.83 -33.41 14.29
C PRO A 521 12.77 -32.30 14.35
N GLN A 522 11.95 -32.20 13.30
CA GLN A 522 10.82 -31.27 13.24
C GLN A 522 9.58 -31.97 12.70
N ASP A 523 8.43 -31.75 13.36
CA ASP A 523 7.14 -32.35 13.03
C ASP A 523 6.15 -31.26 12.57
N GLY A 524 5.58 -31.41 11.37
CA GLY A 524 4.68 -30.44 10.75
C GLY A 524 3.45 -31.08 10.10
N LYS A 525 2.53 -30.24 9.60
CA LYS A 525 1.33 -30.66 8.85
C LYS A 525 1.20 -29.87 7.54
N ILE A 526 0.90 -30.55 6.44
CA ILE A 526 0.53 -29.94 5.16
C ILE A 526 -0.99 -30.13 4.96
N ASN A 527 -1.74 -29.03 4.97
CA ASN A 527 -3.10 -29.02 4.40
C ASN A 527 -2.96 -28.82 2.89
N PHE A 528 -3.02 -29.89 2.10
CA PHE A 528 -2.61 -29.86 0.69
C PHE A 528 -3.56 -29.07 -0.21
N ALA A 529 -4.81 -28.86 0.23
CA ALA A 529 -5.75 -27.96 -0.44
C ALA A 529 -5.31 -26.48 -0.42
N ARG A 530 -4.29 -26.09 0.37
CA ARG A 530 -3.61 -24.78 0.27
C ARG A 530 -2.72 -24.65 -0.98
N PHE A 531 -2.40 -25.77 -1.65
CA PHE A 531 -1.46 -25.83 -2.78
C PHE A 531 -2.11 -26.39 -4.05
N VAL A 532 -2.99 -27.39 -3.92
CA VAL A 532 -3.77 -27.95 -5.05
C VAL A 532 -5.23 -28.16 -4.59
N PRO A 533 -6.13 -27.16 -4.75
CA PRO A 533 -7.42 -27.10 -4.06
C PRO A 533 -8.36 -28.31 -4.22
N GLN A 534 -8.31 -29.00 -5.35
CA GLN A 534 -9.10 -30.22 -5.61
C GLN A 534 -8.71 -31.41 -4.69
N TYR A 535 -7.46 -31.47 -4.23
CA TYR A 535 -6.97 -32.56 -3.37
C TYR A 535 -7.10 -32.20 -1.89
N ARG A 536 -8.27 -32.48 -1.33
CA ARG A 536 -8.63 -32.21 0.08
C ARG A 536 -8.03 -33.26 1.05
N LEU A 537 -6.71 -33.40 1.02
CA LEU A 537 -5.92 -34.30 1.86
C LEU A 537 -5.02 -33.52 2.84
N GLU A 538 -4.69 -34.17 3.96
CA GLU A 538 -3.74 -33.68 4.95
C GLU A 538 -2.54 -34.63 4.97
N LEU A 539 -1.31 -34.10 4.98
CA LEU A 539 -0.11 -34.87 5.28
C LEU A 539 0.47 -34.48 6.64
N ARG A 540 1.10 -35.45 7.32
CA ARG A 540 2.06 -35.15 8.40
C ARG A 540 3.47 -35.29 7.87
N VAL A 541 4.32 -34.33 8.22
CA VAL A 541 5.72 -34.26 7.80
C VAL A 541 6.59 -34.45 9.03
N ALA A 542 7.60 -35.31 8.94
CA ALA A 542 8.72 -35.34 9.87
C ALA A 542 10.01 -35.10 9.08
N THR A 543 10.80 -34.09 9.46
CA THR A 543 12.19 -33.95 9.00
C THR A 543 13.12 -34.49 10.07
N ILE A 544 14.07 -35.33 9.69
CA ILE A 544 14.97 -36.04 10.61
C ILE A 544 16.41 -35.71 10.21
N PRO A 545 17.24 -35.12 11.09
CA PRO A 545 18.65 -34.88 10.81
C PRO A 545 19.39 -36.21 10.67
N THR A 546 20.10 -36.39 9.57
CA THR A 546 20.92 -37.56 9.25
C THR A 546 22.40 -37.19 9.23
N ASN A 547 23.28 -38.14 8.87
CA ASN A 547 24.72 -37.92 8.94
C ASN A 547 25.19 -36.83 7.96
N ASN A 548 26.37 -36.24 8.21
CA ASN A 548 26.98 -35.19 7.39
C ASN A 548 26.15 -33.90 7.24
N GLY A 549 25.23 -33.63 8.18
CA GLY A 549 24.40 -32.41 8.17
C GLY A 549 23.26 -32.42 7.15
N LEU A 550 22.88 -33.61 6.69
CA LEU A 550 21.73 -33.85 5.82
C LEU A 550 20.44 -33.97 6.65
N GLU A 551 19.29 -33.96 5.97
CA GLU A 551 18.02 -34.32 6.56
C GLU A 551 17.25 -35.25 5.61
N ASP A 552 16.60 -36.25 6.19
CA ASP A 552 15.59 -37.07 5.51
C ASP A 552 14.20 -36.52 5.82
N VAL A 553 13.25 -36.74 4.91
CA VAL A 553 11.85 -36.31 5.10
C VAL A 553 10.91 -37.49 4.91
N VAL A 554 9.98 -37.67 5.84
CA VAL A 554 8.88 -38.63 5.72
C VAL A 554 7.55 -37.88 5.76
N MET A 555 6.72 -38.07 4.73
CA MET A 555 5.38 -37.47 4.63
C MET A 555 4.31 -38.57 4.65
N ARG A 556 3.56 -38.68 5.74
CA ARG A 556 2.41 -39.60 5.84
C ARG A 556 1.17 -38.95 5.25
N ILE A 557 0.53 -39.62 4.28
CA ILE A 557 -0.76 -39.21 3.74
C ILE A 557 -1.86 -39.68 4.70
N LEU A 558 -2.68 -38.77 5.22
CA LEU A 558 -3.81 -39.12 6.08
C LEU A 558 -5.04 -39.48 5.24
N SER A 559 -5.61 -40.66 5.48
CA SER A 559 -6.75 -41.18 4.73
C SER A 559 -8.06 -40.53 5.15
N SER A 560 -8.53 -39.58 4.33
CA SER A 560 -9.83 -38.90 4.38
C SER A 560 -10.16 -38.10 5.65
N ALA A 561 -10.40 -36.80 5.49
CA ALA A 561 -10.85 -35.90 6.57
C ALA A 561 -12.32 -36.11 7.01
N ARG A 562 -12.85 -37.34 6.90
CA ARG A 562 -14.17 -37.75 7.36
C ARG A 562 -14.12 -39.21 7.84
N PRO A 563 -14.79 -39.57 8.93
CA PRO A 563 -14.91 -40.96 9.38
C PRO A 563 -15.67 -41.80 8.34
N LEU A 564 -15.32 -43.09 8.23
CA LEU A 564 -16.15 -44.04 7.49
C LEU A 564 -17.50 -44.24 8.21
N PRO A 565 -18.60 -44.46 7.48
CA PRO A 565 -19.85 -44.92 8.08
C PRO A 565 -19.65 -46.25 8.82
N LEU A 566 -20.30 -46.42 9.98
CA LEU A 566 -20.11 -47.59 10.86
C LEU A 566 -20.56 -48.92 10.20
N ASP A 567 -21.46 -48.86 9.21
CA ASP A 567 -21.86 -49.96 8.35
C ASP A 567 -20.79 -50.34 7.29
N LYS A 568 -19.84 -49.45 6.98
CA LYS A 568 -18.84 -49.62 5.91
C LYS A 568 -17.45 -50.03 6.40
N ILE A 569 -17.23 -50.20 7.71
CA ILE A 569 -15.94 -50.66 8.26
C ILE A 569 -15.72 -52.19 8.20
N GLY A 570 -16.55 -52.93 7.44
CA GLY A 570 -16.35 -54.36 7.18
C GLY A 570 -16.73 -55.32 8.32
N LEU A 571 -17.57 -54.89 9.27
CA LEU A 571 -18.15 -55.78 10.28
C LEU A 571 -19.28 -56.62 9.68
N SER A 572 -19.41 -57.88 10.12
CA SER A 572 -20.61 -58.69 9.86
C SER A 572 -21.81 -58.19 10.66
N ASP A 573 -23.03 -58.40 10.15
CA ASP A 573 -24.27 -57.81 10.70
C ASP A 573 -24.48 -58.08 12.19
N ASN A 574 -24.14 -59.29 12.65
CA ASN A 574 -24.19 -59.66 14.07
C ASN A 574 -23.22 -58.82 14.92
N ASN A 575 -21.98 -58.65 14.47
CA ASN A 575 -20.98 -57.83 15.16
C ASN A 575 -21.34 -56.34 15.11
N LEU A 576 -21.83 -55.85 13.98
CA LEU A 576 -22.31 -54.48 13.80
C LEU A 576 -23.50 -54.17 14.74
N THR A 577 -24.49 -55.06 14.81
CA THR A 577 -25.66 -54.94 15.69
C THR A 577 -25.24 -54.92 17.16
N ARG A 578 -24.35 -55.85 17.57
CA ARG A 578 -23.84 -55.92 18.94
C ARG A 578 -22.96 -54.72 19.32
N LEU A 579 -22.25 -54.11 18.36
CA LEU A 579 -21.48 -52.89 18.58
C LEU A 579 -22.39 -51.66 18.73
N LYS A 580 -23.41 -51.49 17.87
CA LYS A 580 -24.40 -50.40 18.01
C LYS A 580 -25.09 -50.44 19.38
N GLY A 581 -25.60 -51.61 19.79
CA GLY A 581 -26.18 -51.85 21.13
C GLY A 581 -25.18 -51.83 22.29
N ALA A 582 -23.90 -51.55 22.04
CA ALA A 582 -22.90 -51.20 23.05
C ALA A 582 -22.64 -49.68 23.09
N LEU A 583 -22.57 -49.01 21.93
CA LEU A 583 -22.36 -47.57 21.77
C LEU A 583 -23.56 -46.71 22.21
N GLU A 584 -24.77 -47.25 22.10
CA GLU A 584 -26.00 -46.53 22.49
C GLU A 584 -26.20 -46.44 24.01
N ARG A 585 -25.45 -47.21 24.80
CA ARG A 585 -25.59 -47.31 26.26
C ARG A 585 -25.23 -46.00 26.98
N PRO A 586 -25.88 -45.68 28.12
CA PRO A 586 -25.62 -44.45 28.88
C PRO A 586 -24.30 -44.45 29.65
N TYR A 587 -23.64 -45.60 29.82
CA TYR A 587 -22.30 -45.71 30.40
C TYR A 587 -21.66 -47.07 30.05
N GLY A 588 -20.33 -47.11 30.04
CA GLY A 588 -19.56 -48.32 29.80
C GLY A 588 -18.11 -48.02 29.42
N LEU A 589 -17.33 -49.07 29.17
CA LEU A 589 -15.99 -48.96 28.59
C LEU A 589 -15.92 -49.87 27.36
N ILE A 590 -15.53 -49.31 26.21
CA ILE A 590 -15.31 -50.04 24.96
C ILE A 590 -13.83 -49.94 24.63
N LEU A 591 -13.17 -51.10 24.48
CA LEU A 591 -11.74 -51.19 24.18
C LEU A 591 -11.55 -51.71 22.75
N CYS A 592 -11.10 -50.85 21.84
CA CYS A 592 -10.67 -51.27 20.51
C CYS A 592 -9.18 -51.66 20.57
N VAL A 593 -8.90 -52.95 20.41
CA VAL A 593 -7.55 -53.54 20.60
C VAL A 593 -7.04 -54.20 19.31
N GLY A 594 -5.72 -54.20 19.12
CA GLY A 594 -5.06 -54.71 17.91
C GLY A 594 -3.71 -54.01 17.64
N PRO A 595 -2.87 -54.53 16.74
CA PRO A 595 -1.56 -53.96 16.43
C PRO A 595 -1.64 -52.60 15.71
N THR A 596 -0.50 -51.93 15.51
CA THR A 596 -0.42 -50.73 14.68
C THR A 596 -0.88 -51.05 13.25
N GLY A 597 -1.61 -50.13 12.62
CA GLY A 597 -2.21 -50.33 11.29
C GLY A 597 -3.53 -51.12 11.27
N SER A 598 -3.96 -51.78 12.36
CA SER A 598 -5.16 -52.64 12.38
C SER A 598 -6.51 -51.90 12.40
N GLY A 599 -6.61 -50.71 11.79
CA GLY A 599 -7.85 -49.95 11.67
C GLY A 599 -8.46 -49.39 12.96
N LYS A 600 -7.84 -49.55 14.14
CA LYS A 600 -8.41 -49.15 15.45
C LYS A 600 -8.98 -47.73 15.46
N THR A 601 -8.16 -46.77 15.04
CA THR A 601 -8.49 -45.34 14.96
C THR A 601 -9.69 -45.10 14.06
N THR A 602 -9.71 -45.69 12.86
CA THR A 602 -10.82 -45.64 11.91
C THR A 602 -12.10 -46.21 12.51
N SER A 603 -12.04 -47.39 13.14
CA SER A 603 -13.18 -48.04 13.80
C SER A 603 -13.74 -47.20 14.96
N LEU A 604 -12.87 -46.61 15.78
CA LEU A 604 -13.28 -45.71 16.87
C LEU A 604 -13.91 -44.42 16.34
N HIS A 605 -13.32 -43.76 15.36
CA HIS A 605 -13.91 -42.55 14.76
C HIS A 605 -15.23 -42.84 14.03
N SER A 606 -15.38 -44.02 13.41
CA SER A 606 -16.65 -44.47 12.82
C SER A 606 -17.73 -44.74 13.89
N ALA A 607 -17.32 -45.28 15.04
CA ALA A 607 -18.18 -45.51 16.19
C ALA A 607 -18.60 -44.19 16.88
N LEU A 608 -17.68 -43.24 17.04
CA LEU A 608 -17.97 -41.89 17.55
C LEU A 608 -18.93 -41.15 16.60
N SER A 609 -18.67 -41.20 15.29
CA SER A 609 -19.53 -40.60 14.25
C SER A 609 -20.97 -41.12 14.30
N PHE A 610 -21.17 -42.40 14.64
CA PHE A 610 -22.51 -42.99 14.79
C PHE A 610 -23.30 -42.46 15.99
N ILE A 611 -22.62 -42.01 17.06
CA ILE A 611 -23.26 -41.46 18.28
C ILE A 611 -23.14 -39.94 18.40
N ASN A 612 -22.55 -39.26 17.42
CA ASN A 612 -22.34 -37.82 17.36
C ASN A 612 -23.65 -37.09 16.98
N VAL A 613 -24.56 -36.99 17.94
CA VAL A 613 -25.86 -36.30 17.83
C VAL A 613 -25.89 -35.06 18.74
N PRO A 614 -26.69 -34.02 18.45
CA PRO A 614 -26.71 -32.77 19.24
C PRO A 614 -26.99 -32.96 20.73
N GLU A 615 -27.67 -34.04 21.10
CA GLU A 615 -28.06 -34.40 22.46
C GLU A 615 -26.95 -35.15 23.24
N ARG A 616 -25.76 -35.38 22.64
CA ARG A 616 -24.62 -36.06 23.28
C ARG A 616 -23.34 -35.22 23.17
N LYS A 617 -22.75 -34.88 24.31
CA LYS A 617 -21.55 -34.05 24.44
C LYS A 617 -20.30 -34.93 24.59
N ILE A 618 -19.68 -35.22 23.45
CA ILE A 618 -18.54 -36.14 23.34
C ILE A 618 -17.20 -35.39 23.43
N TRP A 619 -16.29 -35.85 24.30
CA TRP A 619 -14.92 -35.37 24.41
C TRP A 619 -13.91 -36.44 23.99
N THR A 620 -12.84 -36.06 23.28
CA THR A 620 -11.74 -36.99 22.97
C THR A 620 -10.39 -36.42 23.41
N ALA A 621 -9.51 -37.31 23.86
CA ALA A 621 -8.09 -37.02 24.09
C ALA A 621 -7.28 -37.89 23.12
N GLU A 622 -6.53 -37.27 22.22
CA GLU A 622 -5.84 -37.95 21.11
C GLU A 622 -4.39 -37.46 21.00
N ASP A 623 -3.46 -38.33 20.58
CA ASP A 623 -2.02 -38.02 20.49
C ASP A 623 -1.42 -38.57 19.19
N PRO A 624 -1.42 -37.79 18.08
CA PRO A 624 -2.15 -36.53 17.88
C PRO A 624 -3.63 -36.78 17.52
N VAL A 625 -4.40 -35.72 17.21
CA VAL A 625 -5.76 -35.87 16.64
C VAL A 625 -5.65 -36.44 15.22
N GLU A 626 -6.36 -37.55 14.96
CA GLU A 626 -6.23 -38.33 13.72
C GLU A 626 -7.30 -37.98 12.69
N ILE A 627 -8.59 -38.04 13.05
CA ILE A 627 -9.70 -37.68 12.17
C ILE A 627 -10.55 -36.61 12.85
N THR A 628 -10.61 -35.41 12.28
CA THR A 628 -11.46 -34.32 12.79
C THR A 628 -12.92 -34.54 12.45
N GLN A 629 -13.82 -34.29 13.40
CA GLN A 629 -15.27 -34.43 13.23
C GLN A 629 -16.02 -33.22 13.83
N PRO A 630 -16.88 -32.52 13.06
CA PRO A 630 -17.77 -31.51 13.60
C PRO A 630 -18.66 -32.08 14.72
N GLY A 631 -18.89 -31.31 15.78
CA GLY A 631 -19.66 -31.73 16.97
C GLY A 631 -18.79 -32.24 18.13
N LEU A 632 -17.75 -33.03 17.84
CA LEU A 632 -16.86 -33.58 18.87
C LEU A 632 -15.99 -32.48 19.53
N ARG A 633 -15.68 -32.66 20.82
CA ARG A 633 -14.72 -31.84 21.57
C ARG A 633 -13.36 -32.53 21.63
N GLN A 634 -12.68 -32.53 20.49
CA GLN A 634 -11.39 -33.21 20.33
C GLN A 634 -10.25 -32.36 20.89
N VAL A 635 -9.41 -32.97 21.72
CA VAL A 635 -8.28 -32.32 22.39
C VAL A 635 -7.00 -33.09 22.11
N GLN A 636 -6.03 -32.42 21.50
CA GLN A 636 -4.71 -33.01 21.30
C GLN A 636 -3.89 -32.98 22.60
N ILE A 637 -3.22 -34.08 22.89
CA ILE A 637 -2.22 -34.17 23.96
C ILE A 637 -1.01 -33.29 23.65
N ASN A 638 -0.44 -32.66 24.67
CA ASN A 638 0.74 -31.80 24.53
C ASN A 638 1.66 -31.95 25.76
N PRO A 639 2.67 -32.85 25.68
CA PRO A 639 3.60 -33.07 26.79
C PRO A 639 4.44 -31.84 27.16
N LYS A 640 4.66 -30.90 26.21
CA LYS A 640 5.51 -29.70 26.43
C LYS A 640 4.94 -28.73 27.47
N ILE A 641 3.62 -28.77 27.70
CA ILE A 641 2.91 -27.97 28.71
C ILE A 641 2.34 -28.86 29.85
N ASP A 642 2.81 -30.11 29.95
CA ASP A 642 2.24 -31.15 30.81
C ASP A 642 0.71 -31.22 30.68
N TRP A 643 0.23 -31.36 29.44
CA TRP A 643 -1.17 -31.63 29.10
C TRP A 643 -1.30 -33.07 28.60
N THR A 644 -1.36 -34.00 29.56
CA THR A 644 -1.30 -35.45 29.36
C THR A 644 -2.69 -36.11 29.39
N PHE A 645 -2.83 -37.32 28.83
CA PHE A 645 -4.08 -38.11 28.86
C PHE A 645 -4.73 -38.15 30.25
N ALA A 646 -3.95 -38.38 31.30
CA ALA A 646 -4.44 -38.45 32.68
C ALA A 646 -4.91 -37.08 33.24
N LYS A 647 -4.49 -35.95 32.66
CA LYS A 647 -5.04 -34.62 32.96
C LYS A 647 -6.26 -34.31 32.12
N ALA A 648 -6.24 -34.66 30.83
CA ALA A 648 -7.38 -34.50 29.92
C ALA A 648 -8.62 -35.25 30.44
N LEU A 649 -8.53 -36.55 30.75
CA LEU A 649 -9.64 -37.32 31.32
C LEU A 649 -10.16 -36.73 32.65
N ARG A 650 -9.24 -36.30 33.54
CA ARG A 650 -9.63 -35.62 34.78
C ARG A 650 -10.30 -34.27 34.52
N ALA A 651 -10.02 -33.60 33.42
CA ALA A 651 -10.68 -32.35 33.03
C ALA A 651 -12.06 -32.61 32.40
N PHE A 652 -12.18 -33.62 31.53
CA PHE A 652 -13.44 -34.01 30.91
C PHE A 652 -14.50 -34.36 31.96
N LEU A 653 -14.15 -35.09 33.02
CA LEU A 653 -15.05 -35.38 34.15
C LEU A 653 -15.54 -34.14 34.93
N ARG A 654 -14.99 -32.94 34.68
CA ARG A 654 -15.52 -31.64 35.17
C ARG A 654 -16.13 -30.77 34.06
N ALA A 655 -16.01 -31.19 32.81
CA ALA A 655 -16.59 -30.55 31.63
C ALA A 655 -17.98 -31.11 31.27
N ASP A 656 -18.57 -31.91 32.17
CA ASP A 656 -19.93 -32.46 32.08
C ASP A 656 -20.14 -33.27 30.77
N PRO A 657 -19.49 -34.44 30.60
CA PRO A 657 -19.47 -35.19 29.33
C PRO A 657 -20.47 -36.37 29.33
N ASP A 658 -20.98 -36.73 28.16
CA ASP A 658 -21.72 -37.99 27.97
C ASP A 658 -20.80 -39.16 27.57
N VAL A 659 -19.71 -38.85 26.85
CA VAL A 659 -18.74 -39.80 26.27
C VAL A 659 -17.33 -39.20 26.30
#